data_AF-A0A2E6EK16-F1
#
_entry.id   AF-A0A2E6EK16-F1
#
_cell.length_a   1.000
_cell.length_b   1.000
_cell.length_c   1.000
_cell.angle_alpha   90.00
_cell.angle_beta   90.00
_cell.angle_gamma   90.00
#
_symmetry.space_group_name_H-M   'P 1'
#
loop_
_entity.id
_entity.type
_entity.pdbx_description
1 polymer ?
#
loop_
_entity_poly.entity_id
_entity_poly.type
_entity_poly.pdbx_seq_one_letter_code
_entity_poly.pdbx_strand_id
1 'polypeptide(L)'
;MPPLAKHIVVGTGLRAFANGEGLRLRGHEVFYCTRREDLLQAGAAPNKRTIQTVIEVKGENHPPGDLKRISAPTDSALVSAAESSATSALRGRAAKPKGQSVTSGGLASTGGAAGAPGNPFAFTDTHELHTIVRHVDPDVVLVEAPEEARRLPQGSFRVILDLFAPRILEQQFQQGGEERDTVRVLDALQRADGVLFSNHRQRYYHLPLLALAGIDCTDQIGSVVPISGPAELPSFAKPKTPIFVAGGVFWPWADLGPGLAALHACLKKEGLGTIHLYGGEYGIRSDTENYSDPRTALPKKSKHLKFKGMVPIDKLWKDYSRGSVAFDLMKPNPERELNLSFRQIDYLRCGLPIITAPTQVIADKLLEYGAGWCLEPGDDKALNKLVKKLLAEPERIERAASAAQRLAAEQFTWEIATESLDQLTRTVSKREHRETVVNRLSRTQADLWQEHEENKRLRETVLHLQDDQEKKSAELRKLNDRLGLLLGSVDRLSGSLTAVSRFKNDALLFLHEQEDAALREAAELATEVERLELDIKKKDAAIKAGKRELGKAARALAKQEELIAVELEKKDKEADSAAKEARAELDSLEQQLSRQAEQHRTALAKKDRELSGLRRDLKAEQDATTKALAAQEQRLESEIAKKETDLAAAAKASKTESKKAEAARARQQVRFGEEVDKKDREIAALGLELQKTQAAGARALTRLEEQHNAALEKKEDEVNRLGEERTLLQKRLDLALENNQTQNDTLAAARVAISDLEGRISLAENQMETSRLEVERLKDRLDQARFEHRKMLGELDKKEREVSKAQNTRDSTKAKLEAAAKKLEERLSKAEFIERNLLEEAAKKDIEVKEAQVERDTMKAGLEASISSLEERLARAEFEYRTLVEEAAKKDGEIQELTTLNDNIKTRLTNDFKRLEAEKERVTVKAGSLEGRLEETRFQVQVLQSEIEKKNDEIADAQARRDALAEALQEERAQHARGGVLLRRRLKGEFLGRSKGD
;
A
#
# COMPACT_ATOMS: atom_id res chain seq x y z
N MET A 1 -7.19 22.98 3.80
CA MET A 1 -6.03 23.61 3.12
C MET A 1 -6.54 24.92 2.51
N PRO A 2 -5.87 26.08 2.61
CA PRO A 2 -6.17 27.11 1.62
C PRO A 2 -5.73 26.63 0.24
N PRO A 3 -6.17 27.27 -0.84
CA PRO A 3 -5.43 27.27 -2.08
C PRO A 3 -4.04 27.90 -1.87
N LEU A 4 -3.06 27.06 -1.54
CA LEU A 4 -1.66 27.45 -1.50
C LEU A 4 -1.31 28.02 -2.87
N ALA A 5 -0.93 29.31 -2.93
CA ALA A 5 -0.73 29.99 -4.20
C ALA A 5 0.25 29.23 -5.09
N LYS A 6 -0.12 28.98 -6.35
CA LYS A 6 0.55 28.10 -7.34
C LYS A 6 0.25 26.59 -7.27
N HIS A 7 -0.59 26.10 -6.35
CA HIS A 7 -0.92 24.67 -6.22
C HIS A 7 -2.34 24.32 -6.71
N ILE A 8 -2.57 23.04 -7.00
CA ILE A 8 -3.88 22.44 -7.31
C ILE A 8 -4.52 21.98 -5.99
N VAL A 9 -5.84 22.15 -5.84
CA VAL A 9 -6.59 21.84 -4.61
C VAL A 9 -7.65 20.78 -4.87
N VAL A 10 -8.02 20.00 -3.84
CA VAL A 10 -9.15 19.05 -3.86
C VAL A 10 -10.47 19.80 -3.68
N GLY A 11 -11.56 19.33 -4.29
CA GLY A 11 -12.92 19.86 -4.03
C GLY A 11 -13.27 19.86 -2.54
N THR A 12 -13.04 18.73 -1.86
CA THR A 12 -13.16 18.59 -0.40
C THR A 12 -12.26 19.56 0.38
N GLY A 13 -11.04 19.82 -0.12
CA GLY A 13 -10.11 20.79 0.48
C GLY A 13 -10.59 22.24 0.34
N LEU A 14 -11.24 22.58 -0.78
CA LEU A 14 -11.92 23.86 -0.99
C LEU A 14 -13.18 23.98 -0.13
N ARG A 15 -13.95 22.89 0.05
CA ARG A 15 -15.12 22.85 0.93
C ARG A 15 -14.75 23.15 2.37
N ALA A 16 -13.80 22.37 2.91
CA ALA A 16 -13.26 22.53 4.26
C ALA A 16 -12.80 23.97 4.52
N PHE A 17 -12.12 24.57 3.54
CA PHE A 17 -11.64 25.95 3.64
C PHE A 17 -12.80 26.96 3.61
N ALA A 18 -13.73 26.86 2.66
CA ALA A 18 -14.88 27.77 2.57
C ALA A 18 -15.75 27.75 3.85
N ASN A 19 -16.06 26.54 4.34
CA ASN A 19 -16.81 26.33 5.58
C ASN A 19 -16.04 26.91 6.79
N GLY A 20 -14.72 26.67 6.87
CA GLY A 20 -13.86 27.12 7.97
C GLY A 20 -13.58 28.62 7.99
N GLU A 21 -13.41 29.28 6.83
CA GLU A 21 -13.26 30.74 6.76
C GLU A 21 -14.58 31.44 7.12
N GLY A 22 -15.74 30.95 6.65
CA GLY A 22 -17.05 31.48 7.02
C GLY A 22 -17.36 31.35 8.52
N LEU A 23 -16.99 30.23 9.15
CA LEU A 23 -17.05 30.07 10.60
C LEU A 23 -16.10 31.04 11.33
N ARG A 24 -14.88 31.26 10.84
CA ARG A 24 -13.96 32.23 11.46
C ARG A 24 -14.44 33.68 11.35
N LEU A 25 -15.06 34.05 10.22
CA LEU A 25 -15.72 35.35 10.05
C LEU A 25 -16.89 35.54 11.04
N ARG A 26 -17.52 34.44 11.50
CA ARG A 26 -18.56 34.42 12.54
C ARG A 26 -18.01 34.16 13.96
N GLY A 27 -16.70 34.34 14.15
CA GLY A 27 -16.03 34.38 15.46
C GLY A 27 -15.64 33.04 16.06
N HIS A 28 -15.72 31.93 15.30
CA HIS A 28 -15.26 30.61 15.76
C HIS A 28 -13.73 30.49 15.65
N GLU A 29 -13.11 29.78 16.60
CA GLU A 29 -11.72 29.32 16.45
C GLU A 29 -11.71 28.03 15.61
N VAL A 30 -10.99 28.05 14.49
CA VAL A 30 -11.08 27.01 13.45
C VAL A 30 -9.69 26.49 13.10
N PHE A 31 -9.46 25.21 13.43
CA PHE A 31 -8.26 24.45 13.10
C PHE A 31 -8.52 23.51 11.92
N TYR A 32 -7.58 23.44 10.97
CA TYR A 32 -7.68 22.52 9.83
C TYR A 32 -6.91 21.23 10.07
N CYS A 33 -7.49 20.10 9.67
CA CYS A 33 -6.84 18.78 9.68
C CYS A 33 -7.07 18.07 8.32
N THR A 34 -6.10 17.29 7.84
CA THR A 34 -6.13 16.58 6.54
C THR A 34 -5.19 15.38 6.58
N ARG A 35 -5.32 14.38 5.68
CA ARG A 35 -4.31 13.32 5.62
C ARG A 35 -2.99 13.86 5.08
N ARG A 36 -1.88 13.29 5.56
CA ARG A 36 -0.52 13.60 5.11
C ARG A 36 -0.27 13.24 3.64
N GLU A 37 -1.05 12.32 3.08
CA GLU A 37 -1.09 11.99 1.65
C GLU A 37 -1.92 12.96 0.79
N ASP A 38 -2.86 13.70 1.38
CA ASP A 38 -3.61 14.76 0.68
C ASP A 38 -2.72 16.01 0.48
N LEU A 39 -1.67 16.16 1.29
CA LEU A 39 -0.67 17.20 1.13
C LEU A 39 0.29 16.83 -0.01
N LEU A 40 0.34 17.68 -1.03
CA LEU A 40 1.36 17.61 -2.08
C LEU A 40 2.75 17.56 -1.43
N GLN A 41 3.52 16.49 -1.72
CA GLN A 41 4.89 16.36 -1.25
C GLN A 41 5.70 17.55 -1.76
N ALA A 42 6.08 18.45 -0.83
CA ALA A 42 6.67 19.74 -1.16
C ALA A 42 8.14 19.59 -1.61
N GLY A 43 8.33 19.13 -2.85
CA GLY A 43 9.65 18.98 -3.48
C GLY A 43 10.61 18.13 -2.65
N ALA A 44 10.16 16.96 -2.19
CA ALA A 44 10.91 16.11 -1.27
C ALA A 44 12.25 15.66 -1.89
N ALA A 45 13.31 16.43 -1.61
CA ALA A 45 14.68 15.92 -1.66
C ALA A 45 14.73 14.62 -0.84
N PRO A 46 15.46 13.58 -1.30
CA PRO A 46 15.34 12.24 -0.74
C PRO A 46 15.82 12.21 0.72
N ASN A 47 14.88 12.40 1.65
CA ASN A 47 15.11 12.30 3.07
C ASN A 47 15.62 10.89 3.36
N LYS A 48 16.89 10.79 3.77
CA LYS A 48 17.44 9.58 4.37
C LYS A 48 16.49 9.21 5.51
N ARG A 49 15.83 8.05 5.42
CA ARG A 49 14.91 7.57 6.46
C ARG A 49 15.70 7.38 7.75
N THR A 50 15.66 8.38 8.63
CA THR A 50 16.03 8.20 10.02
C THR A 50 15.13 7.11 10.57
N ILE A 51 15.70 5.97 10.95
CA ILE A 51 14.94 4.86 11.51
C ILE A 51 14.41 5.33 12.87
N GLN A 52 13.16 5.77 12.93
CA GLN A 52 12.47 5.96 14.20
C GLN A 52 12.36 4.59 14.86
N THR A 53 12.87 4.49 16.08
CA THR A 53 12.66 3.33 16.94
C THR A 53 11.16 3.12 17.12
N VAL A 54 10.68 1.92 16.80
CA VAL A 54 9.27 1.54 16.97
C VAL A 54 8.95 1.59 18.46
N ILE A 55 8.07 2.50 18.86
CA ILE A 55 7.56 2.56 20.22
C ILE A 55 6.53 1.44 20.37
N GLU A 56 6.84 0.47 21.23
CA GLU A 56 6.00 -0.71 21.48
C GLU A 56 4.77 -0.33 22.32
N VAL A 57 3.70 0.14 21.67
CA VAL A 57 2.46 0.55 22.33
C VAL A 57 1.69 -0.69 22.81
N LYS A 58 1.87 -1.07 24.07
CA LYS A 58 1.16 -2.16 24.76
C LYS A 58 -0.25 -1.74 25.18
N GLY A 59 -1.13 -1.54 24.19
CA GLY A 59 -2.58 -1.46 24.38
C GLY A 59 -3.22 -2.85 24.28
N GLU A 60 -4.33 -3.07 24.98
CA GLU A 60 -5.13 -4.29 24.82
C GLU A 60 -5.88 -4.28 23.48
N ASN A 61 -5.47 -5.13 22.54
CA ASN A 61 -6.20 -5.36 21.29
C ASN A 61 -7.43 -6.23 21.56
N HIS A 62 -8.58 -5.59 21.81
CA HIS A 62 -9.88 -6.27 21.82
C HIS A 62 -10.30 -6.68 20.40
N PRO A 63 -10.90 -7.88 20.21
CA PRO A 63 -11.31 -8.38 18.90
C PRO A 63 -12.47 -7.59 18.27
N PRO A 64 -12.69 -7.72 16.94
CA PRO A 64 -13.76 -7.01 16.24
C PRO A 64 -15.14 -7.36 16.79
N GLY A 65 -16.00 -6.35 16.86
CA GLY A 65 -17.37 -6.50 17.37
C GLY A 65 -17.52 -6.54 18.90
N ASP A 66 -16.44 -6.53 19.69
CA ASP A 66 -16.54 -6.50 21.16
C ASP A 66 -17.16 -5.17 21.65
N LEU A 67 -18.26 -5.27 22.41
CA LEU A 67 -18.92 -4.14 23.07
C LEU A 67 -18.01 -3.44 24.08
N LYS A 68 -16.97 -4.11 24.61
CA LYS A 68 -15.96 -3.50 25.48
C LYS A 68 -15.10 -2.45 24.78
N ARG A 69 -15.07 -2.43 23.44
CA ARG A 69 -14.49 -1.33 22.64
C ARG A 69 -15.26 0.00 22.82
N ILE A 70 -16.41 -0.02 23.49
CA ILE A 70 -17.25 1.14 23.84
C ILE A 70 -17.10 1.54 25.33
N SER A 71 -16.60 0.66 26.21
CA SER A 71 -16.23 1.05 27.58
C SER A 71 -14.90 1.78 27.59
N ALA A 72 -14.88 2.99 28.14
CA ALA A 72 -13.70 3.85 28.15
C ALA A 72 -12.54 3.23 28.95
N PRO A 73 -11.29 3.26 28.43
CA PRO A 73 -10.10 3.05 29.25
C PRO A 73 -10.01 4.16 30.31
N THR A 74 -9.65 3.82 31.54
CA THR A 74 -9.41 4.83 32.59
C THR A 74 -8.14 5.63 32.28
N ASP A 75 -8.23 6.96 32.36
CA ASP A 75 -7.24 7.90 31.79
C ASP A 75 -5.79 7.75 32.31
N SER A 76 -5.57 7.10 33.44
CA SER A 76 -4.25 6.99 34.08
C SER A 76 -3.21 6.18 33.30
N ALA A 77 -3.64 5.27 32.41
CA ALA A 77 -2.73 4.29 31.80
C ALA A 77 -1.91 4.81 30.60
N LEU A 78 -2.37 5.86 29.91
CA LEU A 78 -1.80 6.28 28.61
C LEU A 78 -0.89 7.53 28.67
N VAL A 79 -0.84 8.23 29.79
CA VAL A 79 -0.11 9.51 29.90
C VAL A 79 1.42 9.31 29.90
N SER A 80 1.92 8.22 30.48
CA SER A 80 3.37 7.99 30.68
C SER A 80 4.15 7.57 29.43
N ALA A 81 3.48 7.11 28.37
CA ALA A 81 4.14 6.58 27.17
C ALA A 81 4.36 7.62 26.05
N ALA A 82 3.75 8.81 26.14
CA ALA A 82 3.64 9.76 25.03
C ALA A 82 4.65 10.93 25.07
N GLU A 83 5.49 11.07 26.10
CA GLU A 83 6.35 12.25 26.27
C GLU A 83 7.68 12.20 25.50
N SER A 84 8.07 11.07 24.92
CA SER A 84 9.36 10.91 24.22
C SER A 84 9.23 10.82 22.68
N SER A 85 9.33 11.97 22.00
CA SER A 85 10.07 12.15 20.70
C SER A 85 9.59 13.38 19.89
N ALA A 86 8.31 13.76 19.95
CA ALA A 86 7.72 14.74 19.00
C ALA A 86 7.16 16.04 19.62
N THR A 87 6.96 16.12 20.94
CA THR A 87 6.09 17.12 21.58
C THR A 87 6.73 18.49 21.89
N SER A 88 8.05 18.64 21.73
CA SER A 88 8.77 19.89 22.08
C SER A 88 8.31 21.11 21.27
N ALA A 89 7.92 20.92 20.00
CA ALA A 89 7.42 22.00 19.14
C ALA A 89 5.95 22.39 19.40
N LEU A 90 5.20 21.63 20.21
CA LEU A 90 3.74 21.75 20.36
C LEU A 90 3.28 22.37 21.68
N ARG A 91 4.19 22.67 22.64
CA ARG A 91 3.84 23.33 23.92
C ARG A 91 3.67 24.86 23.83
N GLY A 92 3.45 25.39 22.63
CA GLY A 92 3.09 26.80 22.40
C GLY A 92 1.60 27.06 22.57
N ARG A 93 1.10 27.17 23.81
CA ARG A 93 -0.30 27.53 24.07
C ARG A 93 -0.59 28.92 23.47
N ALA A 94 -1.48 28.99 22.49
CA ALA A 94 -1.71 30.19 21.70
C ALA A 94 -2.11 31.39 22.58
N ALA A 95 -1.26 32.43 22.62
CA ALA A 95 -1.58 33.67 23.30
C ALA A 95 -2.67 34.40 22.53
N LYS A 96 -3.81 34.66 23.18
CA LYS A 96 -5.02 35.26 22.60
C LYS A 96 -4.65 36.51 21.75
N PRO A 97 -4.82 36.48 20.42
CA PRO A 97 -4.31 37.54 19.55
C PRO A 97 -5.04 38.86 19.82
N LYS A 98 -4.29 39.90 20.18
CA LYS A 98 -4.84 41.25 20.45
C LYS A 98 -5.23 41.95 19.14
N GLY A 99 -6.45 41.69 18.68
CA GLY A 99 -7.23 42.63 17.87
C GLY A 99 -6.58 43.18 16.61
N GLN A 100 -5.71 42.43 15.93
CA GLN A 100 -5.29 42.79 14.58
C GLN A 100 -6.47 42.59 13.64
N SER A 101 -6.86 43.67 12.95
CA SER A 101 -7.81 43.61 11.85
C SER A 101 -7.27 42.66 10.78
N VAL A 102 -7.95 41.54 10.57
CA VAL A 102 -7.63 40.61 9.48
C VAL A 102 -8.08 41.29 8.19
N THR A 103 -7.14 41.95 7.51
CA THR A 103 -7.36 42.40 6.13
C THR A 103 -7.66 41.18 5.28
N SER A 104 -8.80 41.17 4.57
CA SER A 104 -9.29 40.07 3.73
C SER A 104 -8.44 39.80 2.46
N GLY A 105 -7.18 40.21 2.47
CA GLY A 105 -6.27 40.25 1.33
C GLY A 105 -5.66 38.91 0.94
N GLY A 106 -6.48 38.03 0.39
CA GLY A 106 -6.02 36.93 -0.46
C GLY A 106 -5.56 35.64 0.22
N LEU A 107 -5.05 34.74 -0.62
CA LEU A 107 -4.68 33.37 -0.26
C LEU A 107 -3.45 33.35 0.65
N ALA A 108 -3.59 32.76 1.84
CA ALA A 108 -2.59 32.80 2.90
C ALA A 108 -1.18 32.37 2.46
N SER A 109 -0.18 33.17 2.85
CA SER A 109 1.23 32.84 2.63
C SER A 109 1.66 31.65 3.50
N THR A 110 2.49 30.78 2.92
CA THR A 110 3.12 29.65 3.61
C THR A 110 3.96 30.13 4.79
N GLY A 111 3.66 29.68 6.01
CA GLY A 111 4.47 29.99 7.20
C GLY A 111 3.76 30.00 8.56
N GLY A 112 2.44 29.81 8.62
CA GLY A 112 1.70 29.76 9.90
C GLY A 112 2.01 28.53 10.77
N ALA A 113 1.60 28.58 12.04
CA ALA A 113 1.68 27.45 12.97
C ALA A 113 0.76 26.28 12.53
N ALA A 114 1.03 25.06 13.03
CA ALA A 114 0.21 23.89 12.72
C ALA A 114 -1.25 24.08 13.17
N GLY A 115 -2.19 23.65 12.33
CA GLY A 115 -3.63 23.88 12.47
C GLY A 115 -4.14 25.18 11.84
N ALA A 116 -3.28 26.18 11.63
CA ALA A 116 -3.67 27.51 11.14
C ALA A 116 -4.02 27.53 9.63
N PRO A 117 -4.69 28.59 9.13
CA PRO A 117 -4.78 28.85 7.69
C PRO A 117 -3.39 28.84 7.04
N GLY A 118 -3.20 27.98 6.03
CA GLY A 118 -1.90 27.74 5.39
C GLY A 118 -1.20 26.46 5.83
N ASN A 119 -1.42 25.98 7.05
CA ASN A 119 -0.66 24.86 7.63
C ASN A 119 -1.57 23.92 8.44
N PRO A 120 -2.37 23.05 7.80
CA PRO A 120 -3.26 22.13 8.50
C PRO A 120 -2.47 21.09 9.31
N PHE A 121 -3.06 20.57 10.38
CA PHE A 121 -2.59 19.33 11.00
C PHE A 121 -2.66 18.18 9.97
N ALA A 122 -1.68 17.27 10.02
CA ALA A 122 -1.47 16.26 9.00
C ALA A 122 -1.26 14.86 9.62
N PHE A 123 -2.18 13.94 9.33
CA PHE A 123 -2.16 12.56 9.86
C PHE A 123 -2.01 11.50 8.76
N THR A 124 -1.29 10.43 9.03
CA THR A 124 -1.22 9.22 8.19
C THR A 124 -2.17 8.14 8.70
N ASP A 125 -2.39 8.08 10.02
CA ASP A 125 -3.17 7.04 10.67
C ASP A 125 -4.15 7.57 11.73
N THR A 126 -4.95 6.64 12.27
CA THR A 126 -5.98 6.89 13.28
C THR A 126 -5.41 7.37 14.62
N HIS A 127 -4.21 6.92 15.02
CA HIS A 127 -3.60 7.32 16.29
C HIS A 127 -3.05 8.75 16.24
N GLU A 128 -2.45 9.14 15.11
CA GLU A 128 -2.10 10.55 14.87
C GLU A 128 -3.33 11.44 14.88
N LEU A 129 -4.44 11.05 14.22
CA LEU A 129 -5.70 11.79 14.27
C LEU A 129 -6.28 11.89 15.68
N HIS A 130 -6.32 10.78 16.44
CA HIS A 130 -6.73 10.77 17.85
C HIS A 130 -5.85 11.69 18.71
N THR A 131 -4.58 11.87 18.35
CA THR A 131 -3.64 12.74 19.08
C THR A 131 -3.84 14.21 18.72
N ILE A 132 -4.12 14.52 17.45
CA ILE A 132 -4.52 15.87 17.01
C ILE A 132 -5.83 16.30 17.70
N VAL A 133 -6.86 15.43 17.71
CA VAL A 133 -8.14 15.74 18.35
C VAL A 133 -7.98 16.01 19.85
N ARG A 134 -7.19 15.18 20.57
CA ARG A 134 -6.88 15.40 22.00
C ARG A 134 -5.96 16.61 22.27
N HIS A 135 -5.20 17.08 21.28
CA HIS A 135 -4.36 18.28 21.41
C HIS A 135 -5.14 19.58 21.16
N VAL A 136 -6.11 19.54 20.24
CA VAL A 136 -6.98 20.67 19.89
C VAL A 136 -8.14 20.85 20.88
N ASP A 137 -8.65 19.74 21.45
CA ASP A 137 -9.82 19.70 22.35
C ASP A 137 -11.06 20.45 21.79
N PRO A 138 -11.55 20.08 20.59
CA PRO A 138 -12.56 20.86 19.86
C PRO A 138 -13.98 20.69 20.40
N ASP A 139 -14.78 21.76 20.45
CA ASP A 139 -16.23 21.68 20.74
C ASP A 139 -17.04 20.90 19.68
N VAL A 140 -16.58 20.97 18.42
CA VAL A 140 -17.22 20.39 17.22
C VAL A 140 -16.14 19.97 16.23
N VAL A 141 -16.31 18.80 15.61
CA VAL A 141 -15.50 18.31 14.49
C VAL A 141 -16.36 18.27 13.22
N LEU A 142 -16.02 19.09 12.23
CA LEU A 142 -16.61 19.07 10.89
C LEU A 142 -15.83 18.10 9.99
N VAL A 143 -16.53 17.13 9.39
CA VAL A 143 -15.93 16.06 8.58
C VAL A 143 -16.41 16.18 7.13
N GLU A 144 -15.49 16.53 6.25
CA GLU A 144 -15.73 16.86 4.83
C GLU A 144 -15.55 15.66 3.88
N ALA A 145 -14.83 14.63 4.34
CA ALA A 145 -14.72 13.32 3.71
C ALA A 145 -15.37 12.32 4.68
N PRO A 146 -16.66 11.96 4.50
CA PRO A 146 -17.42 11.24 5.52
C PRO A 146 -16.74 9.97 6.02
N GLU A 147 -16.02 9.24 5.15
CA GLU A 147 -15.29 8.02 5.50
C GLU A 147 -14.23 8.19 6.61
N GLU A 148 -13.76 9.42 6.88
CA GLU A 148 -12.84 9.69 8.00
C GLU A 148 -13.54 9.69 9.37
N ALA A 149 -14.88 9.86 9.43
CA ALA A 149 -15.61 9.97 10.70
C ALA A 149 -15.49 8.70 11.57
N ARG A 150 -15.29 7.53 10.96
CA ARG A 150 -15.02 6.27 11.68
C ARG A 150 -13.66 6.27 12.40
N ARG A 151 -12.71 7.11 11.96
CA ARG A 151 -11.37 7.30 12.54
C ARG A 151 -11.32 8.37 13.63
N LEU A 152 -12.43 9.03 13.94
CA LEU A 152 -12.51 9.92 15.10
C LEU A 152 -12.58 9.09 16.39
N PRO A 153 -11.91 9.54 17.48
CA PRO A 153 -12.03 8.91 18.79
C PRO A 153 -13.45 9.12 19.35
N GLN A 154 -13.79 8.42 20.43
CA GLN A 154 -14.89 8.87 21.29
C GLN A 154 -14.42 10.09 22.10
N GLY A 155 -15.31 11.06 22.33
CA GLY A 155 -15.03 12.26 23.10
C GLY A 155 -16.29 13.03 23.47
N SER A 156 -16.12 14.16 24.19
CA SER A 156 -17.18 15.13 24.52
C SER A 156 -17.69 15.91 23.32
N PHE A 157 -16.83 16.12 22.32
CA PHE A 157 -17.10 16.84 21.08
C PHE A 157 -18.26 16.27 20.26
N ARG A 158 -18.79 17.10 19.37
CA ARG A 158 -19.90 16.78 18.46
C ARG A 158 -19.40 16.64 17.03
N VAL A 159 -19.99 15.75 16.24
CA VAL A 159 -19.57 15.48 14.86
C VAL A 159 -20.61 15.99 13.87
N ILE A 160 -20.19 16.91 12.99
CA ILE A 160 -20.97 17.35 11.83
C ILE A 160 -20.36 16.69 10.58
N LEU A 161 -21.17 16.00 9.77
CA LEU A 161 -20.74 15.46 8.47
C LEU A 161 -21.21 16.37 7.34
N ASP A 162 -20.32 16.74 6.41
CA ASP A 162 -20.72 17.41 5.17
C ASP A 162 -20.96 16.40 4.05
N LEU A 163 -22.19 16.37 3.54
CA LEU A 163 -22.62 15.51 2.44
C LEU A 163 -22.81 16.34 1.16
N PHE A 164 -21.88 17.26 0.87
CA PHE A 164 -21.87 18.09 -0.34
C PHE A 164 -21.74 17.30 -1.65
N ALA A 165 -21.35 16.01 -1.60
CA ALA A 165 -21.20 15.13 -2.74
C ALA A 165 -21.91 13.79 -2.50
N PRO A 166 -22.66 13.24 -3.48
CA PRO A 166 -23.38 11.98 -3.33
C PRO A 166 -22.41 10.80 -3.53
N ARG A 167 -21.46 10.62 -2.61
CA ARG A 167 -20.28 9.74 -2.75
C ARG A 167 -20.59 8.31 -3.22
N ILE A 168 -21.71 7.74 -2.78
CA ILE A 168 -22.19 6.40 -3.19
C ILE A 168 -22.57 6.35 -4.68
N LEU A 169 -23.12 7.43 -5.26
CA LEU A 169 -23.35 7.52 -6.70
C LEU A 169 -22.05 7.75 -7.47
N GLU A 170 -21.14 8.59 -6.97
CA GLU A 170 -19.82 8.80 -7.61
C GLU A 170 -19.08 7.46 -7.79
N GLN A 171 -19.06 6.63 -6.74
CA GLN A 171 -18.45 5.28 -6.75
C GLN A 171 -19.01 4.39 -7.87
N GLN A 172 -20.30 4.47 -8.20
CA GLN A 172 -20.90 3.70 -9.31
C GLN A 172 -20.41 4.13 -10.70
N PHE A 173 -19.80 5.32 -10.82
CA PHE A 173 -19.14 5.78 -12.03
C PHE A 173 -17.61 5.58 -12.00
N GLN A 174 -17.03 5.20 -10.86
CA GLN A 174 -15.63 4.80 -10.74
C GLN A 174 -15.48 3.32 -11.16
N GLN A 175 -14.75 3.04 -12.24
CA GLN A 175 -14.36 1.65 -12.54
C GLN A 175 -13.46 1.12 -11.42
N GLY A 176 -13.75 -0.08 -10.91
CA GLY A 176 -13.10 -0.62 -9.72
C GLY A 176 -13.66 -0.10 -8.38
N GLY A 177 -14.72 0.72 -8.39
CA GLY A 177 -15.36 1.22 -7.17
C GLY A 177 -15.82 0.09 -6.25
N GLU A 178 -15.11 -0.09 -5.13
CA GLU A 178 -15.38 -1.19 -4.20
C GLU A 178 -16.67 -0.95 -3.40
N GLU A 179 -17.50 -2.00 -3.24
CA GLU A 179 -18.66 -2.00 -2.32
C GLU A 179 -18.27 -1.58 -0.89
N ARG A 180 -16.99 -1.79 -0.54
CA ARG A 180 -16.34 -1.39 0.71
C ARG A 180 -16.55 0.08 1.06
N ASP A 181 -16.45 1.00 0.10
CA ASP A 181 -16.53 2.43 0.41
C ASP A 181 -17.97 2.92 0.57
N THR A 182 -18.94 2.31 -0.11
CA THR A 182 -20.36 2.55 0.17
C THR A 182 -20.71 2.14 1.61
N VAL A 183 -20.18 0.99 2.06
CA VAL A 183 -20.37 0.51 3.44
C VAL A 183 -19.62 1.36 4.46
N ARG A 184 -18.39 1.83 4.17
CA ARG A 184 -17.65 2.79 5.01
C ARG A 184 -18.40 4.12 5.16
N VAL A 185 -19.08 4.59 4.11
CA VAL A 185 -19.96 5.77 4.21
C VAL A 185 -21.16 5.48 5.11
N LEU A 186 -21.83 4.33 4.98
CA LEU A 186 -22.95 3.95 5.86
C LEU A 186 -22.52 3.76 7.33
N ASP A 187 -21.31 3.24 7.59
CA ASP A 187 -20.70 3.18 8.93
C ASP A 187 -20.44 4.60 9.48
N ALA A 188 -19.83 5.46 8.66
CA ALA A 188 -19.52 6.84 9.02
C ALA A 188 -20.76 7.69 9.31
N LEU A 189 -21.85 7.56 8.56
CA LEU A 189 -23.08 8.34 8.77
C LEU A 189 -23.58 8.24 10.21
N GLN A 190 -23.45 7.07 10.85
CA GLN A 190 -23.88 6.84 12.23
C GLN A 190 -23.21 7.77 13.24
N ARG A 191 -21.98 8.23 12.95
CA ARG A 191 -21.20 9.15 13.80
C ARG A 191 -21.80 10.55 13.85
N ALA A 192 -22.69 10.92 12.92
CA ALA A 192 -23.27 12.26 12.88
C ALA A 192 -24.11 12.58 14.13
N ASP A 193 -23.80 13.73 14.72
CA ASP A 193 -24.71 14.53 15.56
C ASP A 193 -25.47 15.55 14.70
N GLY A 194 -24.81 16.09 13.67
CA GLY A 194 -25.41 16.99 12.67
C GLY A 194 -24.93 16.68 11.25
N VAL A 195 -25.64 17.21 10.24
CA VAL A 195 -25.37 16.95 8.82
C VAL A 195 -25.48 18.24 8.01
N LEU A 196 -24.63 18.40 7.00
CA LEU A 196 -24.73 19.44 5.97
C LEU A 196 -25.03 18.83 4.60
N PHE A 197 -25.72 19.59 3.75
CA PHE A 197 -25.98 19.24 2.35
C PHE A 197 -25.69 20.47 1.46
N SER A 198 -25.15 20.30 0.25
CA SER A 198 -24.93 21.47 -0.63
C SER A 198 -26.23 22.07 -1.17
N ASN A 199 -27.31 21.29 -1.20
CA ASN A 199 -28.62 21.70 -1.70
C ASN A 199 -29.76 20.78 -1.21
N HIS A 200 -31.00 21.21 -1.41
CA HIS A 200 -32.19 20.45 -1.01
C HIS A 200 -32.36 19.09 -1.73
N ARG A 201 -31.94 18.95 -3.00
CA ARG A 201 -32.05 17.67 -3.72
C ARG A 201 -31.10 16.63 -3.12
N GLN A 202 -29.88 17.03 -2.77
CA GLN A 202 -28.95 16.20 -1.98
C GLN A 202 -29.52 15.82 -0.61
N ARG A 203 -30.15 16.76 0.11
CA ARG A 203 -30.84 16.43 1.39
C ARG A 203 -31.84 15.29 1.18
N TYR A 204 -32.73 15.39 0.20
CA TYR A 204 -33.70 14.31 -0.09
C TYR A 204 -33.06 12.99 -0.54
N TYR A 205 -31.95 13.03 -1.27
CA TYR A 205 -31.16 11.83 -1.61
C TYR A 205 -30.53 11.17 -0.37
N HIS A 206 -30.06 11.95 0.60
CA HIS A 206 -29.40 11.44 1.81
C HIS A 206 -30.37 11.04 2.94
N LEU A 207 -31.58 11.59 3.03
CA LEU A 207 -32.53 11.24 4.12
C LEU A 207 -32.80 9.72 4.28
N PRO A 208 -32.96 8.91 3.22
CA PRO A 208 -33.09 7.45 3.37
C PRO A 208 -31.81 6.80 3.91
N LEU A 209 -30.64 7.27 3.50
CA LEU A 209 -29.34 6.76 3.96
C LEU A 209 -29.12 7.09 5.45
N LEU A 210 -29.52 8.29 5.89
CA LEU A 210 -29.48 8.72 7.28
C LEU A 210 -30.46 7.91 8.15
N ALA A 211 -31.67 7.63 7.65
CA ALA A 211 -32.64 6.79 8.35
C ALA A 211 -32.13 5.34 8.52
N LEU A 212 -31.51 4.77 7.49
CA LEU A 212 -30.83 3.46 7.58
C LEU A 212 -29.66 3.50 8.57
N ALA A 213 -28.93 4.62 8.62
CA ALA A 213 -27.86 4.90 9.58
C ALA A 213 -28.33 5.08 11.05
N GLY A 214 -29.62 4.89 11.34
CA GLY A 214 -30.16 5.00 12.71
C GLY A 214 -30.28 6.43 13.21
N ILE A 215 -30.51 7.36 12.29
CA ILE A 215 -30.68 8.79 12.56
C ILE A 215 -32.17 9.13 12.36
N ASP A 216 -32.74 9.92 13.26
CA ASP A 216 -34.14 10.33 13.14
C ASP A 216 -34.27 11.43 12.07
N CYS A 217 -34.99 11.09 10.99
CA CYS A 217 -35.24 11.98 9.87
C CYS A 217 -36.60 12.70 9.97
N THR A 218 -37.33 12.59 11.09
CA THR A 218 -38.58 13.34 11.32
C THR A 218 -38.32 14.78 11.78
N ASP A 219 -37.24 15.00 12.54
CA ASP A 219 -36.72 16.32 12.90
C ASP A 219 -35.93 16.99 11.76
N GLN A 220 -35.55 18.27 11.95
CA GLN A 220 -34.67 18.97 11.01
C GLN A 220 -33.21 18.50 11.14
N ILE A 221 -32.93 17.32 10.61
CA ILE A 221 -31.67 16.57 10.77
C ILE A 221 -30.44 17.14 10.02
N GLY A 222 -30.41 18.45 9.76
CA GLY A 222 -29.25 19.10 9.15
C GLY A 222 -29.57 20.34 8.31
N SER A 223 -28.49 21.08 8.03
CA SER A 223 -28.52 22.37 7.34
C SER A 223 -28.21 22.23 5.85
N VAL A 224 -28.88 23.04 5.02
CA VAL A 224 -28.41 23.29 3.65
C VAL A 224 -27.39 24.43 3.70
N VAL A 225 -26.18 24.13 3.24
CA VAL A 225 -25.02 25.03 3.22
C VAL A 225 -24.45 24.97 1.80
N PRO A 226 -24.81 25.87 0.88
CA PRO A 226 -24.39 25.77 -0.51
C PRO A 226 -22.88 25.93 -0.67
N ILE A 227 -22.34 25.48 -1.80
CA ILE A 227 -20.96 25.76 -2.16
C ILE A 227 -20.81 27.27 -2.40
N SER A 228 -19.74 27.85 -1.86
CA SER A 228 -19.54 29.28 -1.76
C SER A 228 -18.08 29.69 -1.94
N GLY A 229 -17.86 30.95 -2.32
CA GLY A 229 -16.53 31.57 -2.42
C GLY A 229 -16.46 32.88 -1.62
N PRO A 230 -15.28 33.52 -1.54
CA PRO A 230 -15.14 34.77 -0.81
C PRO A 230 -15.99 35.89 -1.44
N ALA A 231 -16.47 36.82 -0.60
CA ALA A 231 -17.26 37.97 -0.99
C ALA A 231 -16.56 38.93 -1.97
N GLU A 232 -15.22 38.97 -1.98
CA GLU A 232 -14.48 39.67 -3.02
C GLU A 232 -14.71 39.00 -4.38
N LEU A 233 -15.36 39.71 -5.30
CA LEU A 233 -15.63 39.23 -6.66
C LEU A 233 -14.56 39.74 -7.64
N PRO A 234 -13.94 38.87 -8.44
CA PRO A 234 -13.02 39.30 -9.50
C PRO A 234 -13.69 40.28 -10.48
N SER A 235 -12.97 41.34 -10.86
CA SER A 235 -13.46 42.29 -11.85
C SER A 235 -13.61 41.63 -13.23
N PHE A 236 -14.84 41.63 -13.76
CA PHE A 236 -15.12 41.12 -15.11
C PHE A 236 -14.46 41.99 -16.18
N ALA A 237 -13.74 41.36 -17.10
CA ALA A 237 -12.91 42.01 -18.11
C ALA A 237 -13.30 41.58 -19.53
N LYS A 238 -14.31 42.26 -20.09
CA LYS A 238 -14.88 42.02 -21.43
C LYS A 238 -13.79 41.74 -22.49
N PRO A 239 -13.73 40.52 -23.07
CA PRO A 239 -12.78 40.20 -24.12
C PRO A 239 -13.23 40.78 -25.48
N LYS A 240 -12.26 41.03 -26.38
CA LYS A 240 -12.52 41.55 -27.74
C LYS A 240 -13.28 40.57 -28.65
N THR A 241 -13.26 39.28 -28.33
CA THR A 241 -14.00 38.22 -29.02
C THR A 241 -14.58 37.26 -27.99
N PRO A 242 -15.76 36.66 -28.22
CA PRO A 242 -16.40 35.78 -27.24
C PRO A 242 -15.54 34.55 -26.87
N ILE A 243 -15.29 34.37 -25.57
CA ILE A 243 -14.55 33.23 -25.02
C ILE A 243 -15.51 32.36 -24.23
N PHE A 244 -15.73 31.13 -24.70
CA PHE A 244 -16.48 30.13 -23.97
C PHE A 244 -15.50 29.37 -23.05
N VAL A 245 -15.80 29.33 -21.77
CA VAL A 245 -14.97 28.69 -20.73
C VAL A 245 -15.64 27.39 -20.31
N ALA A 246 -14.89 26.31 -20.23
CA ALA A 246 -15.36 25.03 -19.69
C ALA A 246 -14.23 24.37 -18.89
N GLY A 247 -14.58 23.45 -17.99
CA GLY A 247 -13.58 22.65 -17.29
C GLY A 247 -14.00 22.03 -15.97
N GLY A 248 -12.99 21.78 -15.14
CA GLY A 248 -13.05 20.95 -13.94
C GLY A 248 -12.26 19.64 -14.13
N VAL A 249 -12.24 18.78 -13.11
CA VAL A 249 -11.68 17.43 -13.24
C VAL A 249 -12.52 16.60 -14.21
N PHE A 250 -11.87 15.78 -15.03
CA PHE A 250 -12.50 14.96 -16.07
C PHE A 250 -13.16 13.67 -15.51
N TRP A 251 -13.94 13.82 -14.43
CA TRP A 251 -14.62 12.69 -13.79
C TRP A 251 -15.58 11.95 -14.76
N PRO A 252 -15.73 10.61 -14.65
CA PRO A 252 -16.69 9.83 -15.43
C PRO A 252 -18.13 10.35 -15.44
N TRP A 253 -18.57 10.93 -14.32
CA TRP A 253 -19.90 11.53 -14.16
C TRP A 253 -20.00 12.97 -14.70
N ALA A 254 -18.86 13.60 -15.05
CA ALA A 254 -18.77 14.97 -15.53
C ALA A 254 -18.44 15.07 -17.04
N ASP A 255 -18.91 14.10 -17.84
CA ASP A 255 -18.69 14.04 -19.30
C ASP A 255 -19.25 15.28 -20.03
N LEU A 256 -18.33 16.19 -20.36
CA LEU A 256 -18.55 17.39 -21.18
C LEU A 256 -18.34 17.13 -22.69
N GLY A 257 -17.89 15.95 -23.09
CA GLY A 257 -17.39 15.65 -24.44
C GLY A 257 -18.41 15.96 -25.54
N PRO A 258 -19.63 15.39 -25.51
CA PRO A 258 -20.66 15.64 -26.51
C PRO A 258 -21.05 17.13 -26.63
N GLY A 259 -21.29 17.79 -25.50
CA GLY A 259 -21.67 19.21 -25.48
C GLY A 259 -20.56 20.12 -26.03
N LEU A 260 -19.30 19.85 -25.69
CA LEU A 260 -18.16 20.61 -26.19
C LEU A 260 -17.92 20.39 -27.69
N ALA A 261 -18.17 19.17 -28.21
CA ALA A 261 -18.10 18.90 -29.64
C ALA A 261 -19.17 19.69 -30.42
N ALA A 262 -20.41 19.73 -29.90
CA ALA A 262 -21.50 20.53 -30.47
C ALA A 262 -21.21 22.04 -30.43
N LEU A 263 -20.74 22.57 -29.29
CA LEU A 263 -20.30 23.96 -29.16
C LEU A 263 -19.16 24.28 -30.13
N HIS A 264 -18.17 23.39 -30.28
CA HIS A 264 -17.05 23.57 -31.21
C HIS A 264 -17.52 23.68 -32.65
N ALA A 265 -18.46 22.82 -33.06
CA ALA A 265 -19.08 22.87 -34.39
C ALA A 265 -19.81 24.21 -34.62
N CYS A 266 -20.52 24.73 -33.62
CA CYS A 266 -21.20 26.03 -33.69
C CYS A 266 -20.20 27.19 -33.91
N LEU A 267 -19.17 27.29 -33.07
CA LEU A 267 -18.16 28.35 -33.16
C LEU A 267 -17.32 28.27 -34.45
N LYS A 268 -17.03 27.05 -34.91
CA LYS A 268 -16.36 26.81 -36.21
C LYS A 268 -17.23 27.27 -37.39
N LYS A 269 -18.55 27.05 -37.33
CA LYS A 269 -19.52 27.39 -38.38
C LYS A 269 -19.74 28.90 -38.50
N GLU A 270 -19.97 29.58 -37.37
CA GLU A 270 -20.16 31.03 -37.34
C GLU A 270 -18.81 31.80 -37.43
N GLY A 271 -17.68 31.10 -37.41
CA GLY A 271 -16.34 31.64 -37.66
C GLY A 271 -15.75 32.51 -36.54
N LEU A 272 -16.49 32.69 -35.44
CA LEU A 272 -16.20 33.62 -34.35
C LEU A 272 -16.15 32.91 -32.99
N GLY A 273 -15.34 33.45 -32.07
CA GLY A 273 -15.20 32.98 -30.69
C GLY A 273 -14.31 31.74 -30.52
N THR A 274 -13.94 31.43 -29.27
CA THR A 274 -13.08 30.28 -28.93
C THR A 274 -13.46 29.62 -27.61
N ILE A 275 -13.38 28.28 -27.55
CA ILE A 275 -13.43 27.49 -26.31
C ILE A 275 -12.05 27.53 -25.64
N HIS A 276 -12.01 27.86 -24.35
CA HIS A 276 -10.87 27.61 -23.46
C HIS A 276 -11.27 26.49 -22.48
N LEU A 277 -10.63 25.32 -22.60
CA LEU A 277 -10.91 24.14 -21.78
C LEU A 277 -9.83 23.97 -20.71
N TYR A 278 -10.20 24.16 -19.46
CA TYR A 278 -9.39 23.92 -18.27
C TYR A 278 -9.70 22.53 -17.70
N GLY A 279 -8.78 21.94 -16.94
CA GLY A 279 -8.97 20.61 -16.37
C GLY A 279 -8.00 19.54 -16.85
N GLY A 280 -8.23 18.32 -16.37
CA GLY A 280 -7.41 17.14 -16.61
C GLY A 280 -7.82 15.97 -15.71
N GLU A 281 -6.97 14.94 -15.70
CA GLU A 281 -6.97 13.86 -14.71
C GLU A 281 -6.53 14.38 -13.32
N TYR A 282 -6.89 13.67 -12.25
CA TYR A 282 -6.66 14.12 -10.87
C TYR A 282 -5.53 13.35 -10.18
N GLY A 283 -4.35 13.95 -10.15
CA GLY A 283 -3.12 13.32 -9.63
C GLY A 283 -2.96 13.26 -8.10
N ILE A 284 -4.04 13.39 -7.33
CA ILE A 284 -4.02 13.31 -5.85
C ILE A 284 -5.20 12.43 -5.41
N ARG A 285 -4.93 11.36 -4.64
CA ARG A 285 -5.95 10.50 -3.97
C ARG A 285 -7.21 10.30 -4.83
N SER A 286 -7.03 9.73 -6.01
CA SER A 286 -8.13 9.42 -6.91
C SER A 286 -8.18 7.92 -7.18
N ASP A 287 -9.19 7.28 -6.62
CA ASP A 287 -9.54 5.88 -6.86
C ASP A 287 -10.17 5.69 -8.26
N THR A 288 -10.28 6.78 -9.04
CA THR A 288 -10.77 6.79 -10.42
C THR A 288 -9.64 6.49 -11.39
N GLU A 289 -9.45 5.21 -11.74
CA GLU A 289 -8.49 4.81 -12.79
C GLU A 289 -8.88 5.36 -14.18
N ASN A 290 -10.17 5.49 -14.44
CA ASN A 290 -10.73 5.80 -15.75
C ASN A 290 -11.39 7.18 -15.76
N TYR A 291 -10.85 8.14 -16.52
CA TYR A 291 -11.41 9.49 -16.66
C TYR A 291 -12.24 9.64 -17.93
N SER A 292 -13.33 10.41 -17.89
CA SER A 292 -14.07 10.82 -19.10
C SER A 292 -13.42 12.07 -19.68
N ASP A 293 -12.34 11.87 -20.43
CA ASP A 293 -11.57 12.95 -21.03
C ASP A 293 -12.32 13.60 -22.22
N PRO A 294 -12.86 14.83 -22.10
CA PRO A 294 -13.55 15.51 -23.20
C PRO A 294 -12.62 15.86 -24.38
N ARG A 295 -11.29 15.82 -24.21
CA ARG A 295 -10.33 16.00 -25.33
C ARG A 295 -10.52 14.91 -26.40
N THR A 296 -11.04 13.74 -26.04
CA THR A 296 -11.31 12.62 -26.96
C THR A 296 -12.42 12.93 -27.99
N ALA A 297 -13.41 13.74 -27.61
CA ALA A 297 -14.51 14.17 -28.48
C ALA A 297 -14.15 15.40 -29.34
N LEU A 298 -12.94 15.96 -29.17
CA LEU A 298 -12.55 17.25 -29.73
C LEU A 298 -11.38 17.15 -30.73
N PRO A 299 -11.31 18.03 -31.74
CA PRO A 299 -10.24 17.99 -32.72
C PRO A 299 -8.90 18.43 -32.11
N LYS A 300 -7.86 17.59 -32.27
CA LYS A 300 -6.50 17.79 -31.73
C LYS A 300 -5.87 19.17 -32.08
N LYS A 301 -6.30 19.82 -33.16
CA LYS A 301 -5.89 21.17 -33.57
C LYS A 301 -7.09 21.96 -34.10
N SER A 302 -7.39 23.13 -33.53
CA SER A 302 -8.37 24.08 -34.08
C SER A 302 -8.16 25.49 -33.54
N LYS A 303 -8.35 26.53 -34.38
CA LYS A 303 -8.29 27.94 -33.92
C LYS A 303 -9.37 28.31 -32.90
N HIS A 304 -10.46 27.54 -32.85
CA HIS A 304 -11.60 27.74 -31.96
C HIS A 304 -11.47 26.99 -30.62
N LEU A 305 -10.34 26.34 -30.33
CA LEU A 305 -10.18 25.51 -29.14
C LEU A 305 -8.78 25.69 -28.55
N LYS A 306 -8.70 25.93 -27.24
CA LYS A 306 -7.45 26.03 -26.49
C LYS A 306 -7.54 25.17 -25.24
N PHE A 307 -6.76 24.09 -25.20
CA PHE A 307 -6.56 23.30 -23.99
C PHE A 307 -5.62 24.07 -23.05
N LYS A 308 -6.01 24.20 -21.78
CA LYS A 308 -5.30 24.96 -20.75
C LYS A 308 -4.70 24.08 -19.66
N GLY A 309 -5.17 22.84 -19.54
CA GLY A 309 -4.77 21.89 -18.50
C GLY A 309 -5.31 22.27 -17.12
N MET A 310 -4.82 21.58 -16.10
CA MET A 310 -4.98 21.98 -14.70
C MET A 310 -4.15 23.25 -14.43
N VAL A 311 -4.72 24.22 -13.72
CA VAL A 311 -4.04 25.47 -13.33
C VAL A 311 -4.38 25.82 -11.87
N PRO A 312 -3.50 26.55 -11.16
CA PRO A 312 -3.79 27.08 -9.82
C PRO A 312 -5.03 27.99 -9.80
N ILE A 313 -5.77 28.02 -8.68
CA ILE A 313 -7.10 28.67 -8.63
C ILE A 313 -7.03 30.20 -8.83
N ASP A 314 -5.96 30.86 -8.37
CA ASP A 314 -5.71 32.28 -8.57
C ASP A 314 -5.58 32.62 -10.07
N LYS A 315 -4.88 31.75 -10.81
CA LYS A 315 -4.76 31.82 -12.27
C LYS A 315 -6.09 31.43 -12.95
N LEU A 316 -6.83 30.47 -12.40
CA LEU A 316 -8.12 30.03 -12.91
C LEU A 316 -9.13 31.18 -12.88
N TRP A 317 -9.35 31.82 -11.73
CA TRP A 317 -10.23 32.97 -11.57
C TRP A 317 -9.82 34.15 -12.47
N LYS A 318 -8.51 34.43 -12.60
CA LYS A 318 -7.97 35.49 -13.48
C LYS A 318 -8.13 35.20 -14.98
N ASP A 319 -8.15 33.93 -15.38
CA ASP A 319 -8.47 33.54 -16.75
C ASP A 319 -9.99 33.46 -16.99
N TYR A 320 -10.78 33.12 -15.95
CA TYR A 320 -12.24 33.07 -15.99
C TYR A 320 -12.86 34.47 -16.08
N SER A 321 -12.38 35.46 -15.33
CA SER A 321 -12.89 36.84 -15.40
C SER A 321 -12.68 37.53 -16.76
N ARG A 322 -11.90 36.89 -17.64
CA ARG A 322 -11.62 37.31 -19.03
C ARG A 322 -12.37 36.46 -20.07
N GLY A 323 -13.23 35.54 -19.62
CA GLY A 323 -14.13 34.78 -20.48
C GLY A 323 -15.34 35.62 -20.93
N SER A 324 -16.35 34.94 -21.46
CA SER A 324 -17.63 35.56 -21.83
C SER A 324 -18.81 34.74 -21.40
N VAL A 325 -18.73 33.41 -21.52
CA VAL A 325 -19.80 32.48 -21.19
C VAL A 325 -19.16 31.22 -20.60
N ALA A 326 -19.71 30.70 -19.51
CA ALA A 326 -19.35 29.39 -19.00
C ALA A 326 -20.20 28.31 -19.68
N PHE A 327 -19.60 27.17 -20.01
CA PHE A 327 -20.26 26.05 -20.65
C PHE A 327 -20.15 24.80 -19.79
N ASP A 328 -21.29 24.39 -19.23
CA ASP A 328 -21.43 23.37 -18.20
C ASP A 328 -22.57 22.40 -18.59
N LEU A 329 -22.69 22.12 -19.89
CA LEU A 329 -23.71 21.24 -20.48
C LEU A 329 -23.14 19.82 -20.62
N MET A 330 -23.28 19.03 -19.57
CA MET A 330 -22.79 17.65 -19.46
C MET A 330 -23.84 16.63 -19.92
N LYS A 331 -23.36 15.41 -20.19
CA LYS A 331 -24.19 14.22 -20.39
C LYS A 331 -25.08 13.93 -19.15
N PRO A 332 -26.41 13.75 -19.30
CA PRO A 332 -27.31 13.50 -18.17
C PRO A 332 -26.93 12.26 -17.38
N ASN A 333 -26.93 12.36 -16.05
CA ASN A 333 -26.80 11.26 -15.11
C ASN A 333 -27.20 11.69 -13.68
N PRO A 334 -27.57 10.75 -12.78
CA PRO A 334 -28.10 11.09 -11.45
C PRO A 334 -27.17 11.86 -10.51
N GLU A 335 -25.84 11.71 -10.63
CA GLU A 335 -24.90 12.52 -9.84
C GLU A 335 -25.06 14.01 -10.21
N ARG A 336 -25.13 14.29 -11.51
CA ARG A 336 -25.15 15.67 -12.01
C ARG A 336 -26.44 16.39 -11.65
N GLU A 337 -27.56 15.68 -11.53
CA GLU A 337 -28.87 16.26 -11.18
C GLU A 337 -28.98 16.61 -9.70
N LEU A 338 -28.11 16.02 -8.87
CA LEU A 338 -28.01 16.23 -7.42
C LEU A 338 -26.86 17.18 -7.01
N ASN A 339 -25.76 17.26 -7.77
CA ASN A 339 -24.54 17.94 -7.32
C ASN A 339 -24.42 19.40 -7.82
N LEU A 340 -24.41 20.35 -6.88
CA LEU A 340 -23.96 21.74 -7.10
C LEU A 340 -22.42 21.79 -7.05
N SER A 341 -21.75 22.24 -8.12
CA SER A 341 -20.29 22.10 -8.25
C SER A 341 -19.51 23.41 -8.08
N PHE A 342 -18.31 23.34 -7.48
CA PHE A 342 -17.39 24.48 -7.29
C PHE A 342 -17.21 25.35 -8.54
N ARG A 343 -16.99 24.73 -9.71
CA ARG A 343 -16.82 25.44 -10.98
C ARG A 343 -18.00 26.35 -11.32
N GLN A 344 -19.24 25.96 -11.00
CA GLN A 344 -20.43 26.80 -11.27
C GLN A 344 -20.40 28.07 -10.40
N ILE A 345 -19.98 27.96 -9.14
CA ILE A 345 -19.83 29.11 -8.24
C ILE A 345 -18.65 29.99 -8.68
N ASP A 346 -17.53 29.40 -9.09
CA ASP A 346 -16.38 30.12 -9.65
C ASP A 346 -16.73 30.87 -10.94
N TYR A 347 -17.52 30.26 -11.83
CA TYR A 347 -18.03 30.91 -13.03
C TYR A 347 -18.86 32.15 -12.67
N LEU A 348 -19.85 32.02 -11.78
CA LEU A 348 -20.71 33.12 -11.36
C LEU A 348 -19.91 34.26 -10.71
N ARG A 349 -19.02 33.94 -9.76
CA ARG A 349 -18.14 34.93 -9.10
C ARG A 349 -17.28 35.70 -10.10
N CYS A 350 -16.78 35.03 -11.13
CA CYS A 350 -15.99 35.66 -12.21
C CYS A 350 -16.82 36.39 -13.28
N GLY A 351 -18.16 36.47 -13.13
CA GLY A 351 -19.05 37.12 -14.10
C GLY A 351 -19.26 36.33 -15.38
N LEU A 352 -19.15 35.00 -15.33
CA LEU A 352 -19.47 34.13 -16.46
C LEU A 352 -20.90 33.61 -16.35
N PRO A 353 -21.83 34.06 -17.22
CA PRO A 353 -23.15 33.45 -17.30
C PRO A 353 -23.05 32.03 -17.84
N ILE A 354 -23.83 31.11 -17.29
CA ILE A 354 -23.67 29.66 -17.50
C ILE A 354 -24.68 29.12 -18.53
N ILE A 355 -24.20 28.36 -19.52
CA ILE A 355 -25.01 27.43 -20.32
C ILE A 355 -24.96 26.06 -19.66
N THR A 356 -26.09 25.51 -19.24
CA THR A 356 -26.16 24.20 -18.56
C THR A 356 -27.47 23.45 -18.81
N ALA A 357 -27.63 22.25 -18.23
CA ALA A 357 -28.86 21.46 -18.32
C ALA A 357 -29.94 21.96 -17.35
N PRO A 358 -31.24 21.98 -17.72
CA PRO A 358 -32.32 22.37 -16.82
C PRO A 358 -32.45 21.46 -15.59
N THR A 359 -31.92 20.24 -15.66
CA THR A 359 -31.88 19.32 -14.52
C THR A 359 -30.75 19.60 -13.52
N GLN A 360 -29.84 20.56 -13.75
CA GLN A 360 -28.85 20.95 -12.73
C GLN A 360 -29.50 21.66 -11.54
N VAL A 361 -28.92 21.50 -10.35
CA VAL A 361 -29.33 22.17 -9.10
C VAL A 361 -29.40 23.70 -9.25
N ILE A 362 -28.46 24.29 -10.00
CA ILE A 362 -28.33 25.74 -10.14
C ILE A 362 -29.26 26.34 -11.22
N ALA A 363 -29.91 25.50 -12.03
CA ALA A 363 -30.67 25.93 -13.22
C ALA A 363 -31.75 26.96 -12.91
N ASP A 364 -32.55 26.70 -11.87
CA ASP A 364 -33.66 27.58 -11.45
C ASP A 364 -33.15 28.98 -11.08
N LYS A 365 -32.03 29.08 -10.34
CA LYS A 365 -31.41 30.36 -9.99
C LYS A 365 -30.76 31.09 -11.17
N LEU A 366 -30.20 30.37 -12.14
CA LEU A 366 -29.70 30.97 -13.38
C LEU A 366 -30.82 31.65 -14.17
N LEU A 367 -32.00 31.03 -14.23
CA LEU A 367 -33.17 31.57 -14.90
C LEU A 367 -33.79 32.74 -14.13
N GLU A 368 -33.97 32.60 -12.80
CA GLU A 368 -34.50 33.63 -11.90
C GLU A 368 -33.71 34.96 -12.00
N TYR A 369 -32.38 34.90 -12.01
CA TYR A 369 -31.55 36.11 -12.04
C TYR A 369 -31.30 36.64 -13.47
N GLY A 370 -31.53 35.82 -14.51
CA GLY A 370 -31.01 36.06 -15.86
C GLY A 370 -29.50 35.81 -15.99
N ALA A 371 -28.92 35.02 -15.08
CA ALA A 371 -27.50 34.72 -14.97
C ALA A 371 -27.02 33.56 -15.88
N GLY A 372 -27.88 33.03 -16.74
CA GLY A 372 -27.51 31.92 -17.63
C GLY A 372 -28.64 31.47 -18.55
N TRP A 373 -28.44 30.29 -19.16
CA TRP A 373 -29.37 29.67 -20.10
C TRP A 373 -29.40 28.15 -19.90
N CYS A 374 -30.60 27.58 -19.86
CA CYS A 374 -30.78 26.14 -19.79
C CYS A 374 -31.04 25.55 -21.19
N LEU A 375 -30.44 24.41 -21.49
CA LEU A 375 -30.60 23.66 -22.75
C LEU A 375 -30.63 22.15 -22.44
N GLU A 376 -31.42 21.38 -23.18
CA GLU A 376 -31.36 19.92 -23.06
C GLU A 376 -30.05 19.37 -23.66
N PRO A 377 -29.29 18.52 -22.94
CA PRO A 377 -28.09 17.89 -23.48
C PRO A 377 -28.38 17.05 -24.73
N GLY A 378 -27.79 17.46 -25.86
CA GLY A 378 -28.01 16.85 -27.18
C GLY A 378 -28.96 17.63 -28.10
N ASP A 379 -29.60 18.72 -27.64
CA ASP A 379 -30.27 19.66 -28.56
C ASP A 379 -29.26 20.63 -29.21
N ASP A 380 -28.48 20.08 -30.15
CA ASP A 380 -27.54 20.81 -30.98
C ASP A 380 -28.21 21.95 -31.77
N LYS A 381 -29.53 21.87 -32.05
CA LYS A 381 -30.27 22.90 -32.77
C LYS A 381 -30.53 24.11 -31.86
N ALA A 382 -30.98 23.88 -30.63
CA ALA A 382 -31.14 24.93 -29.64
C ALA A 382 -29.78 25.51 -29.22
N LEU A 383 -28.74 24.69 -29.06
CA LEU A 383 -27.38 25.17 -28.79
C LEU A 383 -26.84 26.05 -29.92
N ASN A 384 -26.93 25.62 -31.19
CA ASN A 384 -26.56 26.45 -32.34
C ASN A 384 -27.37 27.76 -32.40
N LYS A 385 -28.68 27.71 -32.10
CA LYS A 385 -29.56 28.89 -32.06
C LYS A 385 -29.18 29.85 -30.94
N LEU A 386 -28.78 29.35 -29.76
CA LEU A 386 -28.32 30.17 -28.64
C LEU A 386 -26.94 30.77 -28.94
N VAL A 387 -25.95 29.95 -29.32
CA VAL A 387 -24.58 30.39 -29.61
C VAL A 387 -24.57 31.47 -30.69
N LYS A 388 -25.32 31.30 -31.79
CA LYS A 388 -25.43 32.32 -32.84
C LYS A 388 -25.97 33.66 -32.31
N LYS A 389 -26.93 33.65 -31.38
CA LYS A 389 -27.41 34.87 -30.72
C LYS A 389 -26.35 35.48 -29.81
N LEU A 390 -25.69 34.70 -28.96
CA LEU A 390 -24.63 35.19 -28.07
C LEU A 390 -23.43 35.78 -28.83
N LEU A 391 -23.14 35.28 -30.03
CA LEU A 391 -22.13 35.85 -30.92
C LEU A 391 -22.57 37.17 -31.60
N ALA A 392 -23.88 37.40 -31.74
CA ALA A 392 -24.47 38.56 -32.42
C ALA A 392 -24.99 39.66 -31.48
N GLU A 393 -25.27 39.31 -30.22
CA GLU A 393 -25.85 40.15 -29.15
C GLU A 393 -24.87 40.25 -27.95
N PRO A 394 -23.66 40.85 -28.05
CA PRO A 394 -22.68 40.86 -26.95
C PRO A 394 -23.18 41.54 -25.67
N GLU A 395 -24.05 42.54 -25.80
CA GLU A 395 -24.69 43.24 -24.68
C GLU A 395 -25.70 42.35 -23.91
N ARG A 396 -26.15 41.24 -24.51
CA ARG A 396 -26.87 40.16 -23.82
C ARG A 396 -25.96 39.37 -22.89
N ILE A 397 -24.71 39.12 -23.30
CA ILE A 397 -23.71 38.49 -22.44
C ILE A 397 -23.39 39.40 -21.25
N GLU A 398 -23.20 40.70 -21.49
CA GLU A 398 -22.90 41.68 -20.44
C GLU A 398 -23.99 41.74 -19.36
N ARG A 399 -25.27 41.83 -19.74
CA ARG A 399 -26.39 41.78 -18.78
C ARG A 399 -26.39 40.49 -17.96
N ALA A 400 -26.14 39.35 -18.61
CA ALA A 400 -26.09 38.06 -17.94
C ALA A 400 -24.85 37.89 -17.04
N ALA A 401 -23.71 38.51 -17.40
CA ALA A 401 -22.50 38.58 -16.58
C ALA A 401 -22.71 39.39 -15.30
N SER A 402 -23.35 40.57 -15.40
CA SER A 402 -23.74 41.36 -14.22
C SER A 402 -24.74 40.60 -13.33
N ALA A 403 -25.72 39.90 -13.92
CA ALA A 403 -26.63 39.04 -13.20
C ALA A 403 -25.92 37.84 -12.51
N ALA A 404 -24.89 37.28 -13.14
CA ALA A 404 -24.09 36.20 -12.58
C ALA A 404 -23.27 36.63 -11.36
N GLN A 405 -22.62 37.81 -11.41
CA GLN A 405 -21.92 38.36 -10.24
C GLN A 405 -22.91 38.73 -9.11
N ARG A 406 -24.10 39.25 -9.44
CA ARG A 406 -25.16 39.51 -8.46
C ARG A 406 -25.63 38.22 -7.78
N LEU A 407 -25.90 37.16 -8.55
CA LEU A 407 -26.27 35.85 -8.01
C LEU A 407 -25.19 35.27 -7.09
N ALA A 408 -23.91 35.44 -7.44
CA ALA A 408 -22.81 35.05 -6.56
C ALA A 408 -22.78 35.85 -5.25
N ALA A 409 -22.91 37.18 -5.33
CA ALA A 409 -22.90 38.07 -4.18
C ALA A 409 -24.06 37.81 -3.20
N GLU A 410 -25.26 37.58 -3.73
CA GLU A 410 -26.51 37.50 -2.95
C GLU A 410 -26.80 36.09 -2.42
N GLN A 411 -26.16 35.02 -2.93
CA GLN A 411 -26.49 33.63 -2.57
C GLN A 411 -25.29 32.71 -2.31
N PHE A 412 -24.09 33.03 -2.79
CA PHE A 412 -22.94 32.10 -2.81
C PHE A 412 -21.62 32.69 -2.27
N THR A 413 -21.71 33.70 -1.41
CA THR A 413 -20.60 34.18 -0.58
C THR A 413 -20.46 33.31 0.68
N TRP A 414 -19.26 33.25 1.27
CA TRP A 414 -19.01 32.49 2.50
C TRP A 414 -19.89 32.97 3.66
N GLU A 415 -20.02 34.29 3.79
CA GLU A 415 -20.72 35.01 4.85
C GLU A 415 -22.22 34.67 4.92
N ILE A 416 -22.84 34.49 3.74
CA ILE A 416 -24.25 34.10 3.57
C ILE A 416 -24.38 32.57 3.68
N ALA A 417 -23.58 31.81 2.91
CA ALA A 417 -23.73 30.36 2.84
C ALA A 417 -23.48 29.63 4.16
N THR A 418 -22.57 30.16 5.00
CA THR A 418 -22.24 29.56 6.30
C THR A 418 -23.14 30.01 7.45
N GLU A 419 -24.23 30.76 7.19
CA GLU A 419 -25.24 31.09 8.22
C GLU A 419 -25.84 29.82 8.84
N SER A 420 -26.35 28.91 8.00
CA SER A 420 -26.92 27.63 8.44
C SER A 420 -25.88 26.71 9.11
N LEU A 421 -24.58 26.95 8.88
CA LEU A 421 -23.46 26.21 9.51
C LEU A 421 -23.13 26.78 10.89
N ASP A 422 -23.05 28.10 11.01
CA ASP A 422 -22.86 28.84 12.27
C ASP A 422 -24.02 28.60 13.24
N GLN A 423 -25.25 28.57 12.74
CA GLN A 423 -26.40 28.15 13.53
C GLN A 423 -26.24 26.70 14.02
N LEU A 424 -25.94 25.76 13.11
CA LEU A 424 -25.83 24.34 13.45
C LEU A 424 -24.69 24.05 14.45
N THR A 425 -23.50 24.63 14.28
CA THR A 425 -22.37 24.43 15.22
C THR A 425 -22.70 24.90 16.64
N ARG A 426 -23.54 25.94 16.78
CA ARG A 426 -24.01 26.43 18.08
C ARG A 426 -25.15 25.57 18.67
N THR A 427 -26.10 25.12 17.85
CA THR A 427 -27.32 24.43 18.34
C THR A 427 -27.26 22.91 18.30
N VAL A 428 -26.31 22.29 17.60
CA VAL A 428 -26.20 20.83 17.51
C VAL A 428 -25.96 20.23 18.90
N SER A 429 -26.87 19.36 19.32
CA SER A 429 -26.75 18.54 20.53
C SER A 429 -26.04 17.23 20.18
N LYS A 430 -25.36 16.64 21.16
CA LYS A 430 -24.80 15.29 20.98
C LYS A 430 -25.92 14.25 21.00
N ARG A 431 -25.89 13.31 20.06
CA ARG A 431 -26.95 12.34 19.78
C ARG A 431 -26.75 11.03 20.53
N GLU A 432 -27.84 10.41 20.98
CA GLU A 432 -27.82 8.99 21.33
C GLU A 432 -27.72 8.14 20.06
N HIS A 433 -26.55 7.57 19.78
CA HIS A 433 -26.34 6.70 18.63
C HIS A 433 -27.08 5.36 18.82
N ARG A 434 -28.25 5.22 18.17
CA ARG A 434 -29.00 3.96 18.13
C ARG A 434 -28.44 3.04 17.05
N GLU A 435 -28.19 1.78 17.40
CA GLU A 435 -27.70 0.77 16.45
C GLU A 435 -28.87 0.12 15.69
N THR A 436 -28.92 0.29 14.38
CA THR A 436 -29.82 -0.47 13.48
C THR A 436 -29.20 -1.80 13.04
N VAL A 437 -30.01 -2.68 12.44
CA VAL A 437 -29.50 -3.91 11.79
C VAL A 437 -28.51 -3.56 10.66
N VAL A 438 -28.83 -2.54 9.85
CA VAL A 438 -27.95 -2.06 8.78
C VAL A 438 -26.65 -1.51 9.37
N ASN A 439 -26.71 -0.72 10.44
CA ASN A 439 -25.54 -0.19 11.15
C ASN A 439 -24.59 -1.29 11.61
N ARG A 440 -25.15 -2.31 12.28
CA ARG A 440 -24.38 -3.44 12.81
C ARG A 440 -23.70 -4.21 11.67
N LEU A 441 -24.42 -4.50 10.59
CA LEU A 441 -23.87 -5.18 9.41
C LEU A 441 -22.80 -4.33 8.73
N SER A 442 -23.05 -3.04 8.49
CA SER A 442 -22.11 -2.13 7.86
C SER A 442 -20.82 -1.98 8.67
N ARG A 443 -20.92 -1.81 10.00
CA ARG A 443 -19.75 -1.71 10.88
C ARG A 443 -18.95 -3.01 10.90
N THR A 444 -19.59 -4.16 11.11
CA THR A 444 -18.92 -5.47 11.11
C THR A 444 -18.19 -5.72 9.79
N GLN A 445 -18.83 -5.41 8.66
CA GLN A 445 -18.23 -5.59 7.34
C GLN A 445 -17.08 -4.58 7.07
N ALA A 446 -17.22 -3.32 7.50
CA ALA A 446 -16.18 -2.30 7.40
C ALA A 446 -14.95 -2.59 8.29
N ASP A 447 -15.17 -3.21 9.46
CA ASP A 447 -14.11 -3.69 10.34
C ASP A 447 -13.40 -4.92 9.73
N LEU A 448 -14.14 -5.95 9.30
CA LEU A 448 -13.57 -7.14 8.62
C LEU A 448 -12.74 -6.77 7.38
N TRP A 449 -13.15 -5.77 6.61
CA TRP A 449 -12.38 -5.28 5.47
C TRP A 449 -11.17 -4.42 5.85
N GLN A 450 -11.24 -3.66 6.95
CA GLN A 450 -10.06 -2.98 7.48
C GLN A 450 -9.03 -4.00 7.96
N GLU A 451 -9.45 -5.01 8.71
CA GLU A 451 -8.59 -6.13 9.12
C GLU A 451 -8.02 -6.87 7.93
N HIS A 452 -8.78 -7.07 6.85
CA HIS A 452 -8.28 -7.69 5.62
C HIS A 452 -7.15 -6.87 4.97
N GLU A 453 -7.31 -5.55 4.81
CA GLU A 453 -6.27 -4.69 4.23
C GLU A 453 -5.07 -4.50 5.19
N GLU A 454 -5.28 -4.48 6.51
CA GLU A 454 -4.20 -4.47 7.49
C GLU A 454 -3.41 -5.80 7.46
N ASN A 455 -4.10 -6.95 7.41
CA ASN A 455 -3.46 -8.25 7.21
C ASN A 455 -2.72 -8.36 5.87
N LYS A 456 -3.25 -7.77 4.79
CA LYS A 456 -2.58 -7.71 3.49
C LYS A 456 -1.31 -6.87 3.56
N ARG A 457 -1.36 -5.66 4.13
CA ARG A 457 -0.18 -4.80 4.36
C ARG A 457 0.86 -5.46 5.27
N LEU A 458 0.42 -6.20 6.28
CA LEU A 458 1.31 -6.98 7.14
C LEU A 458 1.98 -8.12 6.37
N ARG A 459 1.27 -8.83 5.49
CA ARG A 459 1.84 -9.85 4.59
C ARG A 459 2.85 -9.23 3.62
N GLU A 460 2.51 -8.12 2.97
CA GLU A 460 3.41 -7.36 2.08
C GLU A 460 4.68 -6.89 2.82
N THR A 461 4.53 -6.44 4.07
CA THR A 461 5.65 -6.05 4.95
C THR A 461 6.50 -7.25 5.36
N VAL A 462 5.89 -8.38 5.72
CA VAL A 462 6.59 -9.63 6.05
C VAL A 462 7.37 -10.16 4.85
N LEU A 463 6.79 -10.14 3.64
CA LEU A 463 7.48 -10.52 2.41
C LEU A 463 8.69 -9.61 2.14
N HIS A 464 8.53 -8.28 2.25
CA HIS A 464 9.67 -7.35 2.11
C HIS A 464 10.76 -7.57 3.17
N LEU A 465 10.39 -7.92 4.41
CA LEU A 465 11.35 -8.25 5.47
C LEU A 465 12.04 -9.59 5.25
N GLN A 466 11.34 -10.58 4.65
CA GLN A 466 11.92 -11.85 4.21
C GLN A 466 12.92 -11.64 3.07
N ASP A 467 12.54 -10.90 2.01
CA ASP A 467 13.43 -10.50 0.93
C ASP A 467 14.71 -9.81 1.45
N ASP A 468 14.58 -8.88 2.41
CA ASP A 468 15.73 -8.19 3.00
C ASP A 468 16.55 -9.09 3.94
N GLN A 469 15.93 -10.07 4.60
CA GLN A 469 16.62 -11.09 5.37
C GLN A 469 17.39 -12.05 4.45
N GLU A 470 16.85 -12.41 3.30
CA GLU A 470 17.54 -13.24 2.30
C GLU A 470 18.72 -12.50 1.67
N LYS A 471 18.55 -11.22 1.28
CA LYS A 471 19.64 -10.35 0.79
C LYS A 471 20.78 -10.28 1.81
N LYS A 472 20.47 -9.97 3.08
CA LYS A 472 21.46 -9.94 4.17
C LYS A 472 22.09 -11.30 4.44
N SER A 473 21.34 -12.39 4.31
CA SER A 473 21.87 -13.76 4.45
C SER A 473 22.83 -14.11 3.31
N ALA A 474 22.56 -13.66 2.08
CA ALA A 474 23.46 -13.81 0.95
C ALA A 474 24.73 -12.93 1.08
N GLU A 475 24.61 -11.73 1.65
CA GLU A 475 25.76 -10.89 2.01
C GLU A 475 26.61 -11.52 3.12
N LEU A 476 25.99 -12.07 4.17
CA LEU A 476 26.68 -12.78 5.25
C LEU A 476 27.39 -14.04 4.75
N ARG A 477 26.78 -14.81 3.83
CA ARG A 477 27.47 -15.93 3.15
C ARG A 477 28.72 -15.45 2.43
N LYS A 478 28.60 -14.45 1.53
CA LYS A 478 29.75 -13.86 0.81
C LYS A 478 30.84 -13.32 1.76
N LEU A 479 30.45 -12.76 2.90
CA LEU A 479 31.40 -12.28 3.92
C LEU A 479 32.11 -13.45 4.61
N ASN A 480 31.38 -14.52 4.92
CA ASN A 480 31.93 -15.74 5.53
C ASN A 480 32.82 -16.52 4.55
N ASP A 481 32.45 -16.61 3.28
CA ASP A 481 33.28 -17.18 2.21
C ASP A 481 34.61 -16.43 2.09
N ARG A 482 34.55 -15.08 2.11
CA ARG A 482 35.73 -14.21 2.14
C ARG A 482 36.56 -14.39 3.41
N LEU A 483 35.92 -14.59 4.56
CA LEU A 483 36.60 -14.85 5.82
C LEU A 483 37.29 -16.22 5.81
N GLY A 484 36.67 -17.26 5.23
CA GLY A 484 37.27 -18.56 4.99
C GLY A 484 38.48 -18.49 4.05
N LEU A 485 38.41 -17.69 2.97
CA LEU A 485 39.55 -17.43 2.08
C LEU A 485 40.70 -16.68 2.79
N LEU A 486 40.38 -15.81 3.75
CA LEU A 486 41.38 -15.13 4.59
C LEU A 486 41.99 -16.10 5.61
N LEU A 487 41.19 -16.90 6.32
CA LEU A 487 41.68 -17.93 7.26
C LEU A 487 42.56 -18.95 6.54
N GLY A 488 42.11 -19.53 5.42
CA GLY A 488 42.94 -20.42 4.60
C GLY A 488 44.18 -19.75 3.99
N SER A 489 44.30 -18.42 4.06
CA SER A 489 45.54 -17.69 3.74
C SER A 489 46.42 -17.47 4.98
N VAL A 490 45.83 -17.25 6.15
CA VAL A 490 46.53 -17.28 7.45
C VAL A 490 47.08 -18.67 7.75
N ASP A 491 46.36 -19.75 7.47
CA ASP A 491 46.82 -21.12 7.65
C ASP A 491 48.00 -21.44 6.71
N ARG A 492 47.96 -20.96 5.46
CA ARG A 492 49.10 -21.06 4.54
C ARG A 492 50.30 -20.25 5.01
N LEU A 493 50.09 -19.04 5.53
CA LEU A 493 51.16 -18.23 6.14
C LEU A 493 51.72 -18.88 7.42
N SER A 494 50.88 -19.54 8.22
CA SER A 494 51.25 -20.28 9.42
C SER A 494 52.04 -21.55 9.07
N GLY A 495 51.63 -22.26 8.01
CA GLY A 495 52.38 -23.38 7.43
C GLY A 495 53.74 -22.94 6.89
N SER A 496 53.80 -21.82 6.14
CA SER A 496 55.06 -21.22 5.69
C SER A 496 55.93 -20.74 6.85
N LEU A 497 55.36 -20.14 7.89
CA LEU A 497 56.09 -19.72 9.09
C LEU A 497 56.63 -20.94 9.86
N THR A 498 55.86 -22.02 9.94
CA THR A 498 56.30 -23.30 10.52
C THR A 498 57.41 -23.94 9.68
N ALA A 499 57.33 -23.87 8.35
CA ALA A 499 58.41 -24.32 7.45
C ALA A 499 59.67 -23.45 7.59
N VAL A 500 59.54 -22.13 7.76
CA VAL A 500 60.67 -21.22 8.05
C VAL A 500 61.25 -21.47 9.44
N SER A 501 60.42 -21.79 10.45
CA SER A 501 60.90 -22.19 11.78
C SER A 501 61.59 -23.55 11.77
N ARG A 502 61.13 -24.52 10.96
CA ARG A 502 61.85 -25.77 10.70
C ARG A 502 63.18 -25.46 10.03
N PHE A 503 63.18 -24.82 8.86
CA PHE A 503 64.39 -24.41 8.16
C PHE A 503 65.38 -23.62 9.04
N LYS A 504 64.90 -22.75 9.95
CA LYS A 504 65.73 -22.06 10.93
C LYS A 504 66.32 -23.03 11.96
N ASN A 505 65.54 -23.98 12.48
CA ASN A 505 66.04 -24.99 13.41
C ASN A 505 66.99 -25.98 12.72
N ASP A 506 66.73 -26.35 11.48
CA ASP A 506 67.56 -27.22 10.65
C ASP A 506 68.88 -26.49 10.27
N ALA A 507 68.83 -25.19 9.98
CA ALA A 507 70.00 -24.35 9.79
C ALA A 507 70.77 -24.09 11.09
N LEU A 508 70.09 -23.99 12.24
CA LEU A 508 70.74 -23.92 13.56
C LEU A 508 71.40 -25.26 13.91
N LEU A 509 70.77 -26.40 13.59
CA LEU A 509 71.37 -27.73 13.73
C LEU A 509 72.59 -27.86 12.82
N PHE A 510 72.50 -27.46 11.54
CA PHE A 510 73.65 -27.45 10.63
C PHE A 510 74.78 -26.52 11.10
N LEU A 511 74.46 -25.33 11.62
CA LEU A 511 75.45 -24.42 12.20
C LEU A 511 76.07 -25.00 13.48
N HIS A 512 75.29 -25.71 14.30
CA HIS A 512 75.79 -26.37 15.49
C HIS A 512 76.58 -27.65 15.15
N GLU A 513 76.27 -28.34 14.05
CA GLU A 513 77.08 -29.42 13.48
C GLU A 513 78.39 -28.88 12.87
N GLN A 514 78.39 -27.68 12.28
CA GLN A 514 79.62 -26.99 11.87
C GLN A 514 80.41 -26.46 13.05
N GLU A 515 79.75 -26.01 14.13
CA GLU A 515 80.40 -25.67 15.40
C GLU A 515 81.03 -26.92 16.04
N ASP A 516 80.31 -28.04 16.09
CA ASP A 516 80.82 -29.34 16.55
C ASP A 516 81.96 -29.85 15.66
N ALA A 517 81.88 -29.66 14.34
CA ALA A 517 82.96 -30.00 13.41
C ALA A 517 84.19 -29.11 13.62
N ALA A 518 84.01 -27.80 13.80
CA ALA A 518 85.08 -26.86 14.11
C ALA A 518 85.66 -27.07 15.52
N LEU A 519 84.86 -27.55 16.49
CA LEU A 519 85.30 -27.96 17.81
C LEU A 519 86.05 -29.29 17.78
N ARG A 520 85.68 -30.21 16.88
CA ARG A 520 86.46 -31.44 16.60
C ARG A 520 87.76 -31.11 15.88
N GLU A 521 87.74 -30.23 14.88
CA GLU A 521 88.95 -29.73 14.21
C GLU A 521 89.85 -28.97 15.20
N ALA A 522 89.28 -28.16 16.09
CA ALA A 522 90.01 -27.51 17.19
C ALA A 522 90.53 -28.51 18.24
N ALA A 523 89.84 -29.63 18.48
CA ALA A 523 90.31 -30.70 19.37
C ALA A 523 91.40 -31.56 18.71
N GLU A 524 91.30 -31.84 17.41
CA GLU A 524 92.34 -32.48 16.63
C GLU A 524 93.58 -31.57 16.57
N LEU A 525 93.42 -30.27 16.30
CA LEU A 525 94.46 -29.26 16.45
C LEU A 525 94.99 -29.17 17.89
N ALA A 526 94.17 -29.35 18.92
CA ALA A 526 94.64 -29.41 20.30
C ALA A 526 95.48 -30.67 20.57
N THR A 527 95.16 -31.83 19.97
CA THR A 527 96.02 -33.03 20.05
C THR A 527 97.28 -32.92 19.19
N GLU A 528 97.23 -32.22 18.06
CA GLU A 528 98.41 -31.85 17.26
C GLU A 528 99.29 -30.84 18.03
N VAL A 529 98.68 -29.95 18.83
CA VAL A 529 99.38 -29.07 19.77
C VAL A 529 99.96 -29.85 20.96
N GLU A 530 99.26 -30.82 21.57
CA GLU A 530 99.87 -31.69 22.61
C GLU A 530 101.04 -32.53 22.05
N ARG A 531 100.91 -32.99 20.80
CA ARG A 531 101.97 -33.70 20.06
C ARG A 531 103.17 -32.79 19.76
N LEU A 532 102.93 -31.54 19.37
CA LEU A 532 103.96 -30.52 19.21
C LEU A 532 104.56 -30.11 20.56
N GLU A 533 103.77 -30.05 21.64
CA GLU A 533 104.25 -29.84 23.00
C GLU A 533 105.14 -30.99 23.47
N LEU A 534 104.86 -32.24 23.10
CA LEU A 534 105.73 -33.38 23.38
C LEU A 534 107.09 -33.28 22.64
N ASP A 535 107.15 -32.63 21.49
CA ASP A 535 108.41 -32.32 20.78
C ASP A 535 109.05 -30.98 21.23
N ILE A 536 108.28 -30.04 21.75
CA ILE A 536 108.79 -28.82 22.42
C ILE A 536 109.39 -29.19 23.78
N LYS A 537 108.78 -30.08 24.57
CA LYS A 537 109.32 -30.64 25.81
C LYS A 537 110.66 -31.36 25.60
N LYS A 538 110.93 -31.88 24.39
CA LYS A 538 112.27 -32.38 23.98
C LYS A 538 113.27 -31.27 23.61
N LYS A 539 112.79 -30.11 23.14
CA LYS A 539 113.64 -28.95 22.74
C LYS A 539 113.91 -27.98 23.89
N ASP A 540 113.02 -27.85 24.87
CA ASP A 540 113.24 -27.06 26.09
C ASP A 540 114.36 -27.62 26.98
N ALA A 541 114.66 -28.92 26.85
CA ALA A 541 115.87 -29.52 27.40
C ALA A 541 117.16 -28.85 26.88
N ALA A 542 117.16 -28.33 25.64
CA ALA A 542 118.28 -27.61 25.04
C ALA A 542 118.24 -26.10 25.32
N ILE A 543 117.05 -25.48 25.37
CA ILE A 543 116.89 -24.03 25.58
C ILE A 543 117.23 -23.61 27.03
N LYS A 544 117.38 -24.56 27.97
CA LYS A 544 118.03 -24.31 29.27
C LYS A 544 119.46 -23.73 29.19
N ALA A 545 120.13 -23.78 28.04
CA ALA A 545 121.39 -23.08 27.79
C ALA A 545 121.25 -21.56 27.48
N GLY A 546 120.04 -21.06 27.21
CA GLY A 546 119.81 -19.74 26.60
C GLY A 546 119.65 -18.53 27.54
N LYS A 547 119.82 -18.67 28.87
CA LYS A 547 119.58 -17.57 29.83
C LYS A 547 120.68 -16.49 29.82
N ARG A 548 120.70 -15.58 28.83
CA ARG A 548 121.50 -14.33 28.93
C ARG A 548 121.07 -13.09 28.13
N GLU A 549 119.86 -13.04 27.56
CA GLU A 549 119.31 -11.83 26.91
C GLU A 549 118.19 -11.12 27.72
N LEU A 550 118.22 -11.27 29.05
CA LEU A 550 117.35 -10.55 30.01
C LEU A 550 117.75 -9.07 30.16
N GLY A 551 118.09 -8.39 29.06
CA GLY A 551 118.62 -7.01 29.05
C GLY A 551 117.91 -6.04 28.10
N LYS A 552 117.11 -6.52 27.15
CA LYS A 552 116.47 -5.68 26.12
C LYS A 552 114.99 -5.32 26.39
N ALA A 553 114.33 -6.03 27.31
CA ALA A 553 112.93 -5.76 27.69
C ALA A 553 112.70 -4.35 28.27
N ALA A 554 113.72 -3.72 28.86
CA ALA A 554 113.63 -2.41 29.51
C ALA A 554 113.55 -1.19 28.54
N ARG A 555 113.50 -1.39 27.22
CA ARG A 555 113.40 -0.29 26.23
C ARG A 555 112.25 -0.41 25.22
N ALA A 556 111.39 -1.42 25.35
CA ALA A 556 110.23 -1.60 24.47
C ALA A 556 108.97 -0.85 24.96
N LEU A 557 108.83 -0.67 26.28
CA LEU A 557 107.62 -0.09 26.88
C LEU A 557 107.33 1.35 26.42
N ALA A 558 108.37 2.13 26.13
CA ALA A 558 108.29 3.50 25.62
C ALA A 558 107.85 3.61 24.14
N LYS A 559 107.47 2.50 23.48
CA LYS A 559 106.94 2.49 22.11
C LYS A 559 105.51 1.94 22.00
N GLN A 560 104.85 1.67 23.12
CA GLN A 560 103.47 1.18 23.13
C GLN A 560 102.44 2.32 23.16
N GLU A 561 102.81 3.50 23.65
CA GLU A 561 101.95 4.69 23.70
C GLU A 561 101.74 5.32 22.31
N GLU A 562 102.72 5.17 21.39
CA GLU A 562 102.65 5.64 20.00
C GLU A 562 101.62 4.85 19.15
N LEU A 563 101.35 3.58 19.50
CA LEU A 563 100.40 2.72 18.78
C LEU A 563 98.92 3.07 19.05
N ILE A 564 98.60 3.54 20.26
CA ILE A 564 97.23 3.88 20.66
C ILE A 564 96.70 5.08 19.84
N ALA A 565 97.58 5.99 19.41
CA ALA A 565 97.21 7.10 18.54
C ALA A 565 96.79 6.64 17.13
N VAL A 566 97.44 5.61 16.58
CA VAL A 566 97.14 5.05 15.25
C VAL A 566 95.83 4.25 15.27
N GLU A 567 95.51 3.61 16.39
CA GLU A 567 94.30 2.79 16.51
C GLU A 567 93.00 3.62 16.53
N LEU A 568 93.06 4.89 16.93
CA LEU A 568 91.96 5.84 16.79
C LEU A 568 91.72 6.25 15.33
N GLU A 569 92.78 6.58 14.58
CA GLU A 569 92.68 6.96 13.15
C GLU A 569 92.19 5.79 12.25
N LYS A 570 92.28 4.55 12.76
CA LYS A 570 91.69 3.36 12.11
C LYS A 570 90.17 3.31 12.26
N LYS A 571 89.63 3.66 13.43
CA LYS A 571 88.18 3.54 13.70
C LYS A 571 87.34 4.59 12.97
N ASP A 572 87.87 5.78 12.74
CA ASP A 572 87.19 6.77 11.89
C ASP A 572 87.05 6.27 10.43
N LYS A 573 88.04 5.52 9.92
CA LYS A 573 87.99 4.91 8.57
C LYS A 573 87.06 3.70 8.51
N GLU A 574 86.91 2.96 9.60
CA GLU A 574 85.92 1.88 9.73
C GLU A 574 84.48 2.45 9.78
N ALA A 575 84.27 3.59 10.46
CA ALA A 575 82.99 4.30 10.44
C ALA A 575 82.63 4.84 9.04
N ASP A 576 83.60 5.41 8.33
CA ASP A 576 83.44 5.91 6.95
C ASP A 576 83.25 4.78 5.91
N SER A 577 83.63 3.54 6.26
CA SER A 577 83.30 2.32 5.50
C SER A 577 81.85 1.89 5.74
N ALA A 578 81.42 1.78 6.99
CA ALA A 578 80.05 1.42 7.34
C ALA A 578 79.03 2.44 6.77
N ALA A 579 79.38 3.73 6.74
CA ALA A 579 78.56 4.79 6.12
C ALA A 579 78.46 4.67 4.57
N LYS A 580 79.37 3.93 3.92
CA LYS A 580 79.30 3.61 2.49
C LYS A 580 78.51 2.33 2.24
N GLU A 581 78.67 1.29 3.05
CA GLU A 581 77.85 0.08 2.97
C GLU A 581 76.36 0.38 3.20
N ALA A 582 76.02 1.16 4.24
CA ALA A 582 74.64 1.58 4.51
C ALA A 582 74.01 2.41 3.39
N ARG A 583 74.82 3.09 2.55
CA ARG A 583 74.36 3.76 1.33
C ARG A 583 74.20 2.79 0.16
N ALA A 584 75.13 1.84 0.00
CA ALA A 584 75.04 0.81 -1.03
C ALA A 584 73.83 -0.13 -0.82
N GLU A 585 73.46 -0.42 0.42
CA GLU A 585 72.22 -1.15 0.75
C GLU A 585 70.97 -0.32 0.43
N LEU A 586 71.00 0.99 0.66
CA LEU A 586 69.90 1.91 0.31
C LEU A 586 69.70 1.99 -1.21
N ASP A 587 70.78 2.17 -1.97
CA ASP A 587 70.77 2.16 -3.45
C ASP A 587 70.33 0.79 -3.99
N SER A 588 70.71 -0.31 -3.32
CA SER A 588 70.27 -1.68 -3.65
C SER A 588 68.76 -1.86 -3.41
N LEU A 589 68.23 -1.36 -2.30
CA LEU A 589 66.80 -1.37 -1.99
C LEU A 589 65.98 -0.52 -2.96
N GLU A 590 66.46 0.67 -3.34
CA GLU A 590 65.82 1.48 -4.39
C GLU A 590 65.84 0.77 -5.75
N GLN A 591 66.94 0.08 -6.11
CA GLN A 591 66.96 -0.75 -7.31
C GLN A 591 66.00 -1.94 -7.23
N GLN A 592 65.83 -2.59 -6.08
CA GLN A 592 64.86 -3.67 -5.90
C GLN A 592 63.41 -3.15 -6.02
N LEU A 593 63.10 -2.02 -5.39
CA LEU A 593 61.79 -1.35 -5.51
C LEU A 593 61.49 -0.92 -6.95
N SER A 594 62.49 -0.38 -7.66
CA SER A 594 62.36 -0.01 -9.08
C SER A 594 62.10 -1.24 -9.96
N ARG A 595 62.83 -2.34 -9.75
CA ARG A 595 62.61 -3.62 -10.45
C ARG A 595 61.22 -4.22 -10.15
N GLN A 596 60.73 -4.13 -8.91
CA GLN A 596 59.36 -4.53 -8.57
C GLN A 596 58.31 -3.64 -9.25
N ALA A 597 58.51 -2.32 -9.29
CA ALA A 597 57.62 -1.40 -9.99
C ALA A 597 57.56 -1.68 -11.51
N GLU A 598 58.68 -2.06 -12.12
CA GLU A 598 58.76 -2.45 -13.54
C GLU A 598 58.13 -3.84 -13.81
N GLN A 599 58.28 -4.80 -12.88
CA GLN A 599 57.54 -6.07 -12.90
C GLN A 599 56.02 -5.85 -12.78
N HIS A 600 55.57 -4.93 -11.92
CA HIS A 600 54.16 -4.58 -11.82
C HIS A 600 53.64 -3.85 -13.07
N ARG A 601 54.43 -2.95 -13.68
CA ARG A 601 54.09 -2.31 -14.97
C ARG A 601 53.97 -3.32 -16.11
N THR A 602 54.88 -4.28 -16.21
CA THR A 602 54.83 -5.32 -17.24
C THR A 602 53.69 -6.32 -17.01
N ALA A 603 53.36 -6.64 -15.75
CA ALA A 603 52.17 -7.41 -15.40
C ALA A 603 50.86 -6.69 -15.75
N LEU A 604 50.77 -5.37 -15.50
CA LEU A 604 49.63 -4.54 -15.93
C LEU A 604 49.52 -4.47 -17.46
N ALA A 605 50.62 -4.24 -18.17
CA ALA A 605 50.64 -4.24 -19.63
C ALA A 605 50.27 -5.61 -20.24
N LYS A 606 50.52 -6.72 -19.52
CA LYS A 606 49.98 -8.05 -19.88
C LYS A 606 48.47 -8.13 -19.64
N LYS A 607 47.98 -7.65 -18.50
CA LYS A 607 46.54 -7.60 -18.18
C LYS A 607 45.73 -6.78 -19.18
N ASP A 608 46.26 -5.66 -19.67
CA ASP A 608 45.60 -4.86 -20.71
C ASP A 608 45.58 -5.57 -22.09
N ARG A 609 46.59 -6.39 -22.40
CA ARG A 609 46.57 -7.28 -23.58
C ARG A 609 45.55 -8.41 -23.44
N GLU A 610 45.41 -8.99 -22.24
CA GLU A 610 44.38 -9.98 -21.91
C GLU A 610 42.96 -9.36 -22.05
N LEU A 611 42.73 -8.18 -21.47
CA LEU A 611 41.46 -7.44 -21.56
C LEU A 611 41.12 -6.97 -22.99
N SER A 612 42.12 -6.61 -23.81
CA SER A 612 41.92 -6.28 -25.24
C SER A 612 41.88 -7.52 -26.16
N GLY A 613 42.16 -8.72 -25.65
CA GLY A 613 41.69 -9.99 -26.21
C GLY A 613 40.18 -10.13 -25.96
N LEU A 614 39.79 -10.24 -24.69
CA LEU A 614 38.39 -10.44 -24.27
C LEU A 614 37.39 -9.43 -24.87
N ARG A 615 37.78 -8.17 -25.07
CA ARG A 615 36.93 -7.15 -25.74
C ARG A 615 36.74 -7.37 -27.24
N ARG A 616 37.64 -8.09 -27.92
CA ARG A 616 37.45 -8.52 -29.32
C ARG A 616 36.60 -9.79 -29.38
N ASP A 617 36.83 -10.71 -28.46
CA ASP A 617 36.09 -11.98 -28.40
C ASP A 617 34.60 -11.73 -28.09
N LEU A 618 34.31 -10.90 -27.07
CA LEU A 618 32.96 -10.42 -26.75
C LEU A 618 32.30 -9.68 -27.92
N LYS A 619 33.08 -8.94 -28.73
CA LYS A 619 32.53 -8.29 -29.92
C LYS A 619 32.20 -9.31 -31.02
N ALA A 620 33.05 -10.30 -31.26
CA ALA A 620 32.77 -11.36 -32.22
C ALA A 620 31.52 -12.17 -31.82
N GLU A 621 31.30 -12.38 -30.52
CA GLU A 621 30.09 -12.99 -29.96
C GLU A 621 28.83 -12.12 -30.16
N GLN A 622 28.95 -10.79 -29.99
CA GLN A 622 27.88 -9.83 -30.31
C GLN A 622 27.56 -9.76 -31.81
N ASP A 623 28.58 -9.74 -32.67
CA ASP A 623 28.40 -9.77 -34.13
C ASP A 623 27.79 -11.11 -34.60
N ALA A 624 28.12 -12.23 -33.92
CA ALA A 624 27.54 -13.55 -34.19
C ALA A 624 26.08 -13.68 -33.73
N THR A 625 25.74 -13.22 -32.51
CA THR A 625 24.35 -13.22 -32.00
C THR A 625 23.46 -12.29 -32.82
N THR A 626 23.94 -11.12 -33.22
CA THR A 626 23.22 -10.23 -34.14
C THR A 626 22.91 -10.91 -35.47
N LYS A 627 23.85 -11.70 -36.01
CA LYS A 627 23.66 -12.46 -37.25
C LYS A 627 22.72 -13.66 -37.09
N ALA A 628 22.66 -14.28 -35.91
CA ALA A 628 21.69 -15.33 -35.59
C ALA A 628 20.26 -14.75 -35.48
N LEU A 629 20.11 -13.60 -34.84
CA LEU A 629 18.82 -12.91 -34.68
C LEU A 629 18.19 -12.56 -36.05
N ALA A 630 18.97 -11.98 -36.97
CA ALA A 630 18.51 -11.67 -38.32
C ALA A 630 18.07 -12.93 -39.12
N ALA A 631 18.71 -14.08 -38.88
CA ALA A 631 18.29 -15.35 -39.49
C ALA A 631 17.02 -15.94 -38.85
N GLN A 632 16.75 -15.63 -37.58
CA GLN A 632 15.51 -15.97 -36.88
C GLN A 632 14.34 -15.09 -37.34
N GLU A 633 14.56 -13.78 -37.49
CA GLU A 633 13.58 -12.85 -38.07
C GLU A 633 13.15 -13.29 -39.47
N GLN A 634 14.11 -13.59 -40.36
CA GLN A 634 13.81 -14.06 -41.72
C GLN A 634 13.05 -15.40 -41.75
N ARG A 635 13.25 -16.28 -40.77
CA ARG A 635 12.40 -17.49 -40.59
C ARG A 635 10.99 -17.13 -40.18
N LEU A 636 10.82 -16.25 -39.19
CA LEU A 636 9.51 -15.83 -38.68
C LEU A 636 8.67 -15.14 -39.76
N GLU A 637 9.28 -14.28 -40.60
CA GLU A 637 8.61 -13.69 -41.78
C GLU A 637 8.08 -14.78 -42.73
N SER A 638 8.85 -15.83 -42.99
CA SER A 638 8.42 -16.94 -43.86
C SER A 638 7.26 -17.76 -43.28
N GLU A 639 7.20 -17.92 -41.94
CA GLU A 639 6.09 -18.59 -41.26
C GLU A 639 4.82 -17.72 -41.19
N ILE A 640 4.98 -16.40 -40.99
CA ILE A 640 3.86 -15.44 -41.02
C ILE A 640 3.20 -15.47 -42.40
N ALA A 641 3.97 -15.34 -43.48
CA ALA A 641 3.45 -15.39 -44.85
C ALA A 641 2.68 -16.70 -45.16
N LYS A 642 3.16 -17.84 -44.64
CA LYS A 642 2.46 -19.13 -44.74
C LYS A 642 1.16 -19.15 -43.92
N LYS A 643 1.19 -18.70 -42.67
CA LYS A 643 0.00 -18.63 -41.80
C LYS A 643 -1.07 -17.67 -42.35
N GLU A 644 -0.68 -16.59 -43.02
CA GLU A 644 -1.63 -15.69 -43.70
C GLU A 644 -2.40 -16.39 -44.83
N THR A 645 -1.74 -17.22 -45.63
CA THR A 645 -2.43 -18.03 -46.65
C THR A 645 -3.41 -19.06 -46.04
N ASP A 646 -3.05 -19.68 -44.91
CA ASP A 646 -3.94 -20.61 -44.20
C ASP A 646 -5.14 -19.89 -43.56
N LEU A 647 -4.93 -18.70 -42.99
CA LEU A 647 -5.99 -17.83 -42.45
C LEU A 647 -6.98 -17.38 -43.54
N ALA A 648 -6.48 -17.05 -44.73
CA ALA A 648 -7.32 -16.70 -45.88
C ALA A 648 -8.22 -17.87 -46.34
N ALA A 649 -7.73 -19.11 -46.23
CA ALA A 649 -8.54 -20.31 -46.48
C ALA A 649 -9.60 -20.52 -45.39
N ALA A 650 -9.23 -20.44 -44.10
CA ALA A 650 -10.14 -20.61 -42.97
C ALA A 650 -11.29 -19.58 -42.95
N ALA A 651 -10.98 -18.30 -43.23
CA ALA A 651 -11.98 -17.24 -43.32
C ALA A 651 -13.03 -17.49 -44.42
N LYS A 652 -12.63 -18.18 -45.50
CA LYS A 652 -13.53 -18.55 -46.62
C LYS A 652 -14.51 -19.65 -46.22
N ALA A 653 -14.11 -20.58 -45.34
CA ALA A 653 -14.99 -21.59 -44.77
C ALA A 653 -16.03 -20.98 -43.82
N SER A 654 -15.60 -20.21 -42.81
CA SER A 654 -16.48 -19.57 -41.82
C SER A 654 -17.57 -18.69 -42.47
N LYS A 655 -17.22 -17.94 -43.52
CA LYS A 655 -18.15 -17.11 -44.31
C LYS A 655 -19.26 -17.91 -45.04
N THR A 656 -19.14 -19.23 -45.11
CA THR A 656 -20.14 -20.14 -45.69
C THR A 656 -21.15 -20.64 -44.65
N GLU A 657 -20.72 -20.82 -43.39
CA GLU A 657 -21.63 -21.21 -42.29
C GLU A 657 -22.46 -20.03 -41.77
N SER A 658 -21.84 -18.84 -41.64
CA SER A 658 -22.54 -17.61 -41.27
C SER A 658 -23.81 -17.37 -42.11
N LYS A 659 -23.72 -17.59 -43.43
CA LYS A 659 -24.85 -17.48 -44.37
C LYS A 659 -25.97 -18.50 -44.13
N LYS A 660 -25.68 -19.70 -43.59
CA LYS A 660 -26.71 -20.67 -43.20
C LYS A 660 -27.48 -20.19 -41.96
N ALA A 661 -26.78 -19.63 -40.97
CA ALA A 661 -27.40 -19.09 -39.75
C ALA A 661 -28.27 -17.85 -40.05
N GLU A 662 -27.79 -16.96 -40.92
CA GLU A 662 -28.51 -15.77 -41.37
C GLU A 662 -29.82 -16.14 -42.10
N ALA A 663 -29.77 -17.12 -43.01
CA ALA A 663 -30.95 -17.64 -43.71
C ALA A 663 -31.97 -18.33 -42.79
N ALA A 664 -31.54 -18.86 -41.64
CA ALA A 664 -32.44 -19.41 -40.63
C ALA A 664 -33.16 -18.30 -39.84
N ARG A 665 -32.43 -17.27 -39.38
CA ARG A 665 -33.01 -16.11 -38.66
C ARG A 665 -34.01 -15.34 -39.52
N ALA A 666 -33.74 -15.17 -40.82
CA ALA A 666 -34.67 -14.51 -41.74
C ALA A 666 -36.05 -15.20 -41.80
N ARG A 667 -36.09 -16.54 -41.86
CA ARG A 667 -37.35 -17.32 -41.87
C ARG A 667 -38.15 -17.18 -40.57
N GLN A 668 -37.48 -16.95 -39.45
CA GLN A 668 -38.12 -16.75 -38.15
C GLN A 668 -38.72 -15.34 -38.01
N GLN A 669 -38.07 -14.32 -38.58
CA GLN A 669 -38.61 -12.95 -38.60
C GLN A 669 -39.87 -12.82 -39.47
N VAL A 670 -39.94 -13.49 -40.63
CA VAL A 670 -41.13 -13.45 -41.50
C VAL A 670 -42.39 -13.93 -40.77
N ARG A 671 -42.32 -15.10 -40.10
CA ARG A 671 -43.45 -15.63 -39.31
C ARG A 671 -43.94 -14.67 -38.21
N PHE A 672 -43.02 -13.94 -37.57
CA PHE A 672 -43.38 -12.99 -36.52
C PHE A 672 -44.04 -11.72 -37.10
N GLY A 673 -43.70 -11.32 -38.33
CA GLY A 673 -44.42 -10.28 -39.06
C GLY A 673 -45.86 -10.69 -39.39
N GLU A 674 -46.04 -11.89 -39.95
CA GLU A 674 -47.36 -12.44 -40.31
C GLU A 674 -48.33 -12.52 -39.12
N GLU A 675 -47.82 -12.78 -37.91
CA GLU A 675 -48.61 -12.82 -36.68
C GLU A 675 -49.00 -11.43 -36.14
N VAL A 676 -48.13 -10.43 -36.31
CA VAL A 676 -48.44 -9.02 -35.98
C VAL A 676 -49.45 -8.44 -36.98
N ASP A 677 -49.22 -8.64 -38.29
CA ASP A 677 -50.13 -8.20 -39.35
C ASP A 677 -51.54 -8.80 -39.19
N LYS A 678 -51.67 -9.97 -38.55
CA LYS A 678 -52.95 -10.56 -38.19
C LYS A 678 -53.61 -9.81 -37.03
N LYS A 679 -52.85 -9.47 -35.98
CA LYS A 679 -53.37 -8.76 -34.79
C LYS A 679 -53.81 -7.32 -35.11
N ASP A 680 -53.08 -6.61 -35.96
CA ASP A 680 -53.47 -5.25 -36.36
C ASP A 680 -54.76 -5.26 -37.20
N ARG A 681 -55.00 -6.31 -37.99
CA ARG A 681 -56.29 -6.54 -38.68
C ARG A 681 -57.45 -6.86 -37.72
N GLU A 682 -57.20 -7.63 -36.65
CA GLU A 682 -58.19 -7.89 -35.61
C GLU A 682 -58.56 -6.59 -34.85
N ILE A 683 -57.59 -5.74 -34.53
CA ILE A 683 -57.80 -4.43 -33.88
C ILE A 683 -58.59 -3.48 -34.80
N ALA A 684 -58.23 -3.39 -36.09
CA ALA A 684 -58.92 -2.55 -37.06
C ALA A 684 -60.40 -2.95 -37.25
N ALA A 685 -60.71 -4.25 -37.20
CA ALA A 685 -62.09 -4.75 -37.27
C ALA A 685 -62.94 -4.28 -36.07
N LEU A 686 -62.40 -4.40 -34.85
CA LEU A 686 -63.06 -3.96 -33.62
C LEU A 686 -63.33 -2.44 -33.60
N GLY A 687 -62.38 -1.63 -34.08
CA GLY A 687 -62.58 -0.18 -34.23
C GLY A 687 -63.74 0.19 -35.17
N LEU A 688 -63.90 -0.56 -36.26
CA LEU A 688 -64.99 -0.36 -37.24
C LEU A 688 -66.37 -0.74 -36.66
N GLU A 689 -66.42 -1.74 -35.78
CA GLU A 689 -67.65 -2.16 -35.10
C GLU A 689 -68.07 -1.18 -34.00
N LEU A 690 -67.09 -0.60 -33.28
CA LEU A 690 -67.33 0.48 -32.31
C LEU A 690 -67.90 1.73 -33.00
N GLN A 691 -67.37 2.13 -34.15
CA GLN A 691 -67.95 3.25 -34.92
C GLN A 691 -69.39 2.98 -35.38
N LYS A 692 -69.72 1.74 -35.79
CA LYS A 692 -71.09 1.38 -36.21
C LYS A 692 -72.08 1.48 -35.05
N THR A 693 -71.71 1.01 -33.86
CA THR A 693 -72.56 1.08 -32.67
C THR A 693 -72.72 2.51 -32.15
N GLN A 694 -71.66 3.32 -32.14
CA GLN A 694 -71.73 4.76 -31.86
C GLN A 694 -72.65 5.50 -32.84
N ALA A 695 -72.53 5.24 -34.15
CA ALA A 695 -73.37 5.84 -35.17
C ALA A 695 -74.83 5.36 -35.13
N ALA A 696 -75.12 4.21 -34.50
CA ALA A 696 -76.50 3.78 -34.23
C ALA A 696 -77.07 4.54 -33.02
N GLY A 697 -76.32 4.63 -31.92
CA GLY A 697 -76.72 5.34 -30.70
C GLY A 697 -77.03 6.81 -30.93
N ALA A 698 -76.18 7.54 -31.66
CA ALA A 698 -76.42 8.95 -32.00
C ALA A 698 -77.74 9.15 -32.77
N ARG A 699 -78.04 8.29 -33.75
CA ARG A 699 -79.27 8.36 -34.55
C ARG A 699 -80.53 7.94 -33.80
N ALA A 700 -80.40 7.12 -32.75
CA ALA A 700 -81.52 6.84 -31.83
C ALA A 700 -81.82 8.06 -30.94
N LEU A 701 -80.80 8.77 -30.49
CA LEU A 701 -80.93 9.92 -29.58
C LEU A 701 -81.56 11.13 -30.28
N THR A 702 -81.12 11.49 -31.49
CA THR A 702 -81.72 12.60 -32.27
C THR A 702 -83.21 12.35 -32.55
N ARG A 703 -83.62 11.11 -32.87
CA ARG A 703 -85.03 10.76 -33.06
C ARG A 703 -85.88 10.95 -31.80
N LEU A 704 -85.28 10.77 -30.63
CA LEU A 704 -85.96 10.94 -29.35
C LEU A 704 -86.11 12.43 -29.01
N GLU A 705 -85.11 13.26 -29.31
CA GLU A 705 -85.20 14.73 -29.27
C GLU A 705 -86.30 15.25 -30.22
N GLU A 706 -86.33 14.78 -31.47
CA GLU A 706 -87.37 15.10 -32.47
C GLU A 706 -88.77 14.74 -31.96
N GLN A 707 -88.94 13.55 -31.37
CA GLN A 707 -90.23 13.08 -30.82
C GLN A 707 -90.71 13.90 -29.62
N HIS A 708 -89.82 14.28 -28.69
CA HIS A 708 -90.19 15.12 -27.55
C HIS A 708 -90.52 16.55 -27.97
N ASN A 709 -89.79 17.14 -28.92
CA ASN A 709 -90.08 18.49 -29.43
C ASN A 709 -91.47 18.53 -30.12
N ALA A 710 -91.78 17.56 -30.97
CA ALA A 710 -93.10 17.45 -31.64
C ALA A 710 -94.26 17.07 -30.68
N ALA A 711 -93.95 16.67 -29.43
CA ALA A 711 -94.94 16.47 -28.37
C ALA A 711 -95.18 17.76 -27.57
N LEU A 712 -94.13 18.58 -27.35
CA LEU A 712 -94.24 19.91 -26.75
C LEU A 712 -95.03 20.87 -27.64
N GLU A 713 -94.72 20.94 -28.94
CA GLU A 713 -95.40 21.80 -29.92
C GLU A 713 -96.93 21.58 -29.92
N LYS A 714 -97.37 20.31 -29.92
CA LYS A 714 -98.79 19.94 -29.80
C LYS A 714 -99.45 20.30 -28.47
N LYS A 715 -98.67 20.44 -27.40
CA LYS A 715 -99.17 20.84 -26.08
C LYS A 715 -99.26 22.36 -25.96
N GLU A 716 -98.34 23.08 -26.58
CA GLU A 716 -98.39 24.53 -26.74
C GLU A 716 -99.61 24.94 -27.59
N ASP A 717 -99.88 24.23 -28.70
CA ASP A 717 -101.13 24.35 -29.47
C ASP A 717 -102.40 24.10 -28.61
N GLU A 718 -102.40 23.06 -27.76
CA GLU A 718 -103.54 22.74 -26.89
C GLU A 718 -103.79 23.84 -25.86
N VAL A 719 -102.74 24.39 -25.24
CA VAL A 719 -102.82 25.51 -24.30
C VAL A 719 -103.31 26.78 -24.99
N ASN A 720 -102.77 27.11 -26.17
CA ASN A 720 -103.21 28.26 -26.96
C ASN A 720 -104.71 28.17 -27.30
N ARG A 721 -105.18 27.00 -27.76
CA ARG A 721 -106.61 26.79 -28.10
C ARG A 721 -107.53 26.91 -26.88
N LEU A 722 -107.09 26.43 -25.71
CA LEU A 722 -107.84 26.60 -24.46
C LEU A 722 -107.86 28.07 -23.99
N GLY A 723 -106.78 28.82 -24.22
CA GLY A 723 -106.72 30.27 -23.99
C GLY A 723 -107.69 31.06 -24.87
N GLU A 724 -107.82 30.71 -26.14
CA GLU A 724 -108.85 31.28 -27.04
C GLU A 724 -110.27 30.94 -26.57
N GLU A 725 -110.51 29.67 -26.19
CA GLU A 725 -111.80 29.19 -25.70
C GLU A 725 -112.23 29.90 -24.40
N ARG A 726 -111.30 30.08 -23.44
CA ARG A 726 -111.48 30.92 -22.24
C ARG A 726 -111.77 32.37 -22.60
N THR A 727 -111.05 32.96 -23.56
CA THR A 727 -111.25 34.35 -24.01
C THR A 727 -112.63 34.56 -24.65
N LEU A 728 -113.12 33.59 -25.41
CA LEU A 728 -114.47 33.61 -26.00
C LEU A 728 -115.56 33.49 -24.92
N LEU A 729 -115.35 32.64 -23.91
CA LEU A 729 -116.29 32.46 -22.81
C LEU A 729 -116.29 33.66 -21.85
N GLN A 730 -115.15 34.30 -21.60
CA GLN A 730 -115.09 35.56 -20.85
C GLN A 730 -115.90 36.65 -21.56
N LYS A 731 -115.72 36.85 -22.87
CA LYS A 731 -116.53 37.80 -23.65
C LYS A 731 -118.04 37.49 -23.61
N ARG A 732 -118.43 36.22 -23.52
CA ARG A 732 -119.84 35.82 -23.32
C ARG A 732 -120.33 36.11 -21.90
N LEU A 733 -119.48 35.93 -20.88
CA LEU A 733 -119.77 36.28 -19.49
C LEU A 733 -119.99 37.79 -19.34
N ASP A 734 -119.10 38.60 -19.94
CA ASP A 734 -119.17 40.06 -19.92
C ASP A 734 -120.45 40.56 -20.61
N LEU A 735 -120.76 40.04 -21.80
CA LEU A 735 -122.00 40.35 -22.52
C LEU A 735 -123.28 39.91 -21.76
N ALA A 736 -123.20 38.83 -20.97
CA ALA A 736 -124.29 38.38 -20.12
C ALA A 736 -124.46 39.25 -18.85
N LEU A 737 -123.37 39.86 -18.35
CA LEU A 737 -123.41 40.80 -17.22
C LEU A 737 -124.03 42.15 -17.62
N GLU A 738 -123.86 42.60 -18.86
CA GLU A 738 -124.51 43.81 -19.39
C GLU A 738 -126.03 43.64 -19.59
N ASN A 739 -126.50 42.45 -20.00
CA ASN A 739 -127.91 42.17 -20.30
C ASN A 739 -128.73 41.75 -19.06
N ASN A 740 -128.62 42.53 -17.99
CA ASN A 740 -129.07 42.13 -16.65
C ASN A 740 -130.59 42.25 -16.44
N GLN A 741 -131.33 41.15 -16.61
CA GLN A 741 -132.33 40.61 -15.66
C GLN A 741 -133.17 39.44 -16.25
N THR A 742 -132.59 38.22 -16.36
CA THR A 742 -133.29 36.89 -16.30
C THR A 742 -132.37 35.68 -16.54
N GLN A 743 -131.04 35.79 -16.40
CA GLN A 743 -130.10 34.68 -16.70
C GLN A 743 -129.01 34.44 -15.64
N ASN A 744 -129.39 34.41 -14.35
CA ASN A 744 -128.45 34.03 -13.27
C ASN A 744 -127.87 32.62 -13.46
N ASP A 745 -128.67 31.66 -13.95
CA ASP A 745 -128.23 30.27 -14.14
C ASP A 745 -127.19 30.15 -15.28
N THR A 746 -127.37 30.89 -16.38
CA THR A 746 -126.37 30.98 -17.46
C THR A 746 -125.08 31.62 -16.96
N LEU A 747 -125.19 32.63 -16.08
CA LEU A 747 -124.05 33.32 -15.47
C LEU A 747 -123.29 32.40 -14.49
N ALA A 748 -123.99 31.58 -13.71
CA ALA A 748 -123.40 30.55 -12.87
C ALA A 748 -122.71 29.47 -13.71
N ALA A 749 -123.38 28.94 -14.75
CA ALA A 749 -122.82 27.94 -15.66
C ALA A 749 -121.57 28.44 -16.40
N ALA A 750 -121.58 29.70 -16.87
CA ALA A 750 -120.42 30.32 -17.52
C ALA A 750 -119.23 30.47 -16.56
N ARG A 751 -119.46 30.87 -15.29
CA ARG A 751 -118.40 30.94 -14.27
C ARG A 751 -117.82 29.56 -13.93
N VAL A 752 -118.65 28.53 -13.82
CA VAL A 752 -118.20 27.14 -13.62
C VAL A 752 -117.38 26.66 -14.82
N ALA A 753 -117.82 26.93 -16.06
CA ALA A 753 -117.09 26.55 -17.27
C ALA A 753 -115.73 27.28 -17.40
N ILE A 754 -115.65 28.56 -17.03
CA ILE A 754 -114.39 29.32 -16.99
C ILE A 754 -113.46 28.75 -15.92
N SER A 755 -113.99 28.41 -14.72
CA SER A 755 -113.19 27.82 -13.65
C SER A 755 -112.68 26.41 -13.98
N ASP A 756 -113.46 25.58 -14.69
CA ASP A 756 -113.01 24.28 -15.20
C ASP A 756 -111.93 24.44 -16.28
N LEU A 757 -112.10 25.40 -17.20
CA LEU A 757 -111.07 25.72 -18.20
C LEU A 757 -109.79 26.27 -17.56
N GLU A 758 -109.87 27.08 -16.51
CA GLU A 758 -108.70 27.55 -15.75
C GLU A 758 -107.98 26.40 -15.05
N GLY A 759 -108.73 25.45 -14.46
CA GLY A 759 -108.17 24.21 -13.92
C GLY A 759 -107.48 23.35 -15.00
N ARG A 760 -108.07 23.25 -16.20
CA ARG A 760 -107.53 22.49 -17.34
C ARG A 760 -106.32 23.17 -18.00
N ILE A 761 -106.31 24.50 -18.10
CA ILE A 761 -105.15 25.28 -18.55
C ILE A 761 -104.01 25.09 -17.56
N SER A 762 -104.25 25.27 -16.26
CA SER A 762 -103.22 25.07 -15.24
C SER A 762 -102.69 23.63 -15.22
N LEU A 763 -103.54 22.63 -15.43
CA LEU A 763 -103.10 21.24 -15.59
C LEU A 763 -102.22 21.04 -16.83
N ALA A 764 -102.56 21.67 -17.95
CA ALA A 764 -101.77 21.61 -19.19
C ALA A 764 -100.43 22.36 -19.06
N GLU A 765 -100.40 23.53 -18.43
CA GLU A 765 -99.17 24.29 -18.11
C GLU A 765 -98.23 23.46 -17.22
N ASN A 766 -98.75 22.85 -16.15
CA ASN A 766 -97.99 21.95 -15.29
C ASN A 766 -97.47 20.71 -16.05
N GLN A 767 -98.22 20.18 -17.02
CA GLN A 767 -97.74 19.10 -17.91
C GLN A 767 -96.61 19.58 -18.83
N MET A 768 -96.74 20.76 -19.45
CA MET A 768 -95.68 21.33 -20.29
C MET A 768 -94.40 21.57 -19.52
N GLU A 769 -94.47 22.18 -18.33
CA GLU A 769 -93.28 22.43 -17.51
C GLU A 769 -92.65 21.13 -17.00
N THR A 770 -93.46 20.10 -16.70
CA THR A 770 -92.94 18.74 -16.40
C THR A 770 -92.18 18.15 -17.59
N SER A 771 -92.73 18.21 -18.81
CA SER A 771 -92.07 17.73 -20.03
C SER A 771 -90.84 18.58 -20.41
N ARG A 772 -90.85 19.88 -20.12
CA ARG A 772 -89.69 20.78 -20.29
C ARG A 772 -88.54 20.39 -19.38
N LEU A 773 -88.81 20.18 -18.09
CA LEU A 773 -87.85 19.70 -17.10
C LEU A 773 -87.33 18.29 -17.45
N GLU A 774 -88.14 17.45 -18.09
CA GLU A 774 -87.68 16.15 -18.61
C GLU A 774 -86.75 16.29 -19.82
N VAL A 775 -87.05 17.18 -20.77
CA VAL A 775 -86.15 17.52 -21.88
C VAL A 775 -84.84 18.16 -21.40
N GLU A 776 -84.89 18.98 -20.34
CA GLU A 776 -83.69 19.57 -19.72
C GLU A 776 -82.83 18.48 -19.05
N ARG A 777 -83.42 17.57 -18.28
CA ARG A 777 -82.73 16.39 -17.72
C ARG A 777 -82.16 15.45 -18.80
N LEU A 778 -82.80 15.35 -19.96
CA LEU A 778 -82.27 14.61 -21.11
C LEU A 778 -81.06 15.31 -21.73
N LYS A 779 -81.06 16.64 -21.82
CA LYS A 779 -79.90 17.44 -22.26
C LYS A 779 -78.73 17.32 -21.28
N ASP A 780 -78.96 17.41 -19.96
CA ASP A 780 -77.93 17.21 -18.93
C ASP A 780 -77.30 15.82 -19.06
N ARG A 781 -78.12 14.76 -19.20
CA ARG A 781 -77.65 13.39 -19.43
C ARG A 781 -76.85 13.26 -20.73
N LEU A 782 -77.27 13.94 -21.80
CA LEU A 782 -76.58 13.95 -23.08
C LEU A 782 -75.22 14.66 -22.99
N ASP A 783 -75.14 15.80 -22.32
CA ASP A 783 -73.88 16.53 -22.16
C ASP A 783 -72.93 15.89 -21.13
N GLN A 784 -73.46 15.20 -20.10
CA GLN A 784 -72.66 14.29 -19.27
C GLN A 784 -72.12 13.12 -20.10
N ALA A 785 -72.95 12.46 -20.93
CA ALA A 785 -72.50 11.39 -21.81
C ALA A 785 -71.45 11.89 -22.82
N ARG A 786 -71.60 13.11 -23.37
CA ARG A 786 -70.59 13.77 -24.22
C ARG A 786 -69.32 14.15 -23.44
N PHE A 787 -69.41 14.45 -22.15
CA PHE A 787 -68.24 14.69 -21.29
C PHE A 787 -67.49 13.38 -21.01
N GLU A 788 -68.19 12.32 -20.60
CA GLU A 788 -67.62 10.99 -20.39
C GLU A 788 -67.04 10.40 -21.68
N HIS A 789 -67.69 10.62 -22.83
CA HIS A 789 -67.14 10.26 -24.15
C HIS A 789 -65.85 11.04 -24.47
N ARG A 790 -65.80 12.36 -24.23
CA ARG A 790 -64.57 13.17 -24.39
C ARG A 790 -63.46 12.71 -23.45
N LYS A 791 -63.79 12.30 -22.22
CA LYS A 791 -62.85 11.70 -21.27
C LYS A 791 -62.33 10.35 -21.77
N MET A 792 -63.20 9.44 -22.23
CA MET A 792 -62.80 8.14 -22.80
C MET A 792 -61.95 8.30 -24.06
N LEU A 793 -62.26 9.26 -24.94
CA LEU A 793 -61.39 9.62 -26.06
C LEU A 793 -60.03 10.11 -25.58
N GLY A 794 -59.97 11.00 -24.58
CA GLY A 794 -58.70 11.44 -23.99
C GLY A 794 -57.89 10.31 -23.34
N GLU A 795 -58.55 9.30 -22.75
CA GLU A 795 -57.91 8.09 -22.22
C GLU A 795 -57.48 7.11 -23.32
N LEU A 796 -58.20 7.04 -24.45
CA LEU A 796 -57.78 6.31 -25.65
C LEU A 796 -56.57 6.97 -26.31
N ASP A 797 -56.61 8.29 -26.54
CA ASP A 797 -55.48 9.10 -27.01
C ASP A 797 -54.24 8.90 -26.12
N LYS A 798 -54.44 8.91 -24.80
CA LYS A 798 -53.37 8.63 -23.83
C LYS A 798 -52.84 7.21 -23.98
N LYS A 799 -53.70 6.20 -24.06
CA LYS A 799 -53.31 4.79 -24.26
C LYS A 799 -52.64 4.56 -25.61
N GLU A 800 -53.07 5.20 -26.68
CA GLU A 800 -52.45 5.11 -28.00
C GLU A 800 -51.08 5.79 -28.02
N ARG A 801 -50.92 6.92 -27.31
CA ARG A 801 -49.61 7.56 -27.08
C ARG A 801 -48.71 6.72 -26.16
N GLU A 802 -49.28 5.99 -25.20
CA GLU A 802 -48.54 5.07 -24.32
C GLU A 802 -48.13 3.78 -25.05
N VAL A 803 -48.99 3.22 -25.89
CA VAL A 803 -48.67 2.12 -26.83
C VAL A 803 -47.63 2.59 -27.85
N SER A 804 -47.77 3.78 -28.45
CA SER A 804 -46.76 4.35 -29.35
C SER A 804 -45.42 4.58 -28.66
N LYS A 805 -45.43 5.02 -27.39
CA LYS A 805 -44.22 5.10 -26.57
C LYS A 805 -43.66 3.70 -26.29
N ALA A 806 -44.48 2.73 -25.93
CA ALA A 806 -44.05 1.35 -25.68
C ALA A 806 -43.48 0.69 -26.94
N GLN A 807 -44.05 0.94 -28.12
CA GLN A 807 -43.55 0.50 -29.42
C GLN A 807 -42.18 1.12 -29.71
N ASN A 808 -42.07 2.46 -29.63
CA ASN A 808 -40.79 3.16 -29.79
C ASN A 808 -39.74 2.74 -28.74
N THR A 809 -40.13 2.47 -27.50
CA THR A 809 -39.26 1.93 -26.45
C THR A 809 -38.84 0.50 -26.76
N ARG A 810 -39.75 -0.36 -27.22
CA ARG A 810 -39.50 -1.75 -27.63
C ARG A 810 -38.58 -1.83 -28.84
N ASP A 811 -38.76 -0.97 -29.82
CA ASP A 811 -37.88 -0.94 -31.00
C ASP A 811 -36.53 -0.29 -30.66
N SER A 812 -36.50 0.69 -29.74
CA SER A 812 -35.25 1.19 -29.16
C SER A 812 -34.52 0.13 -28.34
N THR A 813 -35.21 -0.67 -27.51
CA THR A 813 -34.57 -1.76 -26.75
C THR A 813 -34.20 -2.93 -27.65
N LYS A 814 -34.97 -3.25 -28.69
CA LYS A 814 -34.59 -4.22 -29.73
C LYS A 814 -33.31 -3.77 -30.45
N ALA A 815 -33.25 -2.53 -30.96
CA ALA A 815 -32.05 -1.99 -31.59
C ALA A 815 -30.85 -1.94 -30.63
N LYS A 816 -31.08 -1.61 -29.34
CA LYS A 816 -30.04 -1.67 -28.30
C LYS A 816 -29.60 -3.10 -27.99
N LEU A 817 -30.50 -4.09 -28.00
CA LEU A 817 -30.19 -5.50 -27.78
C LEU A 817 -29.47 -6.11 -28.98
N GLU A 818 -29.85 -5.79 -30.21
CA GLU A 818 -29.16 -6.20 -31.44
C GLU A 818 -27.76 -5.55 -31.49
N ALA A 819 -27.64 -4.26 -31.17
CA ALA A 819 -26.35 -3.58 -31.05
C ALA A 819 -25.49 -4.12 -29.88
N ALA A 820 -26.10 -4.45 -28.74
CA ALA A 820 -25.40 -5.02 -27.58
C ALA A 820 -24.95 -6.45 -27.85
N ALA A 821 -25.79 -7.29 -28.45
CA ALA A 821 -25.45 -8.65 -28.88
C ALA A 821 -24.28 -8.63 -29.88
N LYS A 822 -24.33 -7.75 -30.89
CA LYS A 822 -23.20 -7.53 -31.80
C LYS A 822 -21.94 -7.07 -31.05
N LYS A 823 -22.06 -6.16 -30.06
CA LYS A 823 -20.92 -5.75 -29.21
C LYS A 823 -20.40 -6.86 -28.30
N LEU A 824 -21.25 -7.84 -27.96
CA LEU A 824 -20.90 -9.01 -27.18
C LEU A 824 -20.20 -10.05 -28.06
N GLU A 825 -20.64 -10.22 -29.30
CA GLU A 825 -20.00 -11.04 -30.35
C GLU A 825 -18.63 -10.46 -30.78
N GLU A 826 -18.53 -9.12 -30.92
CA GLU A 826 -17.27 -8.38 -31.09
C GLU A 826 -16.36 -8.42 -29.84
N ARG A 827 -16.91 -8.73 -28.66
CA ARG A 827 -16.13 -8.92 -27.41
C ARG A 827 -15.70 -10.37 -27.22
N LEU A 828 -16.55 -11.35 -27.54
CA LEU A 828 -16.26 -12.77 -27.51
C LEU A 828 -15.16 -13.11 -28.50
N SER A 829 -15.30 -12.71 -29.77
CA SER A 829 -14.24 -12.87 -30.78
C SER A 829 -12.91 -12.19 -30.41
N LYS A 830 -12.94 -11.08 -29.65
CA LYS A 830 -11.73 -10.46 -29.09
C LYS A 830 -11.18 -11.19 -27.86
N ALA A 831 -12.04 -11.73 -27.01
CA ALA A 831 -11.64 -12.54 -25.85
C ALA A 831 -11.01 -13.86 -26.33
N GLU A 832 -11.64 -14.58 -27.27
CA GLU A 832 -11.12 -15.79 -27.92
C GLU A 832 -9.80 -15.53 -28.65
N PHE A 833 -9.63 -14.34 -29.27
CA PHE A 833 -8.36 -13.93 -29.87
C PHE A 833 -7.27 -13.66 -28.83
N ILE A 834 -7.60 -12.98 -27.72
CA ILE A 834 -6.66 -12.73 -26.62
C ILE A 834 -6.30 -14.05 -25.91
N GLU A 835 -7.27 -14.92 -25.66
CA GLU A 835 -7.07 -16.25 -25.05
C GLU A 835 -6.19 -17.13 -25.94
N ARG A 836 -6.41 -17.16 -27.26
CA ARG A 836 -5.49 -17.82 -28.20
C ARG A 836 -4.09 -17.22 -28.17
N ASN A 837 -3.95 -15.89 -28.17
CA ASN A 837 -2.63 -15.26 -28.11
C ASN A 837 -1.91 -15.55 -26.79
N LEU A 838 -2.63 -15.63 -25.67
CA LEU A 838 -2.08 -16.00 -24.36
C LEU A 838 -1.70 -17.49 -24.29
N LEU A 839 -2.48 -18.37 -24.91
CA LEU A 839 -2.15 -19.79 -25.05
C LEU A 839 -0.98 -20.02 -26.00
N GLU A 840 -0.85 -19.24 -27.09
CA GLU A 840 0.32 -19.27 -27.98
C GLU A 840 1.56 -18.66 -27.31
N GLU A 841 1.45 -17.59 -26.52
CA GLU A 841 2.55 -17.09 -25.69
C GLU A 841 2.97 -18.10 -24.61
N ALA A 842 2.00 -18.76 -23.95
CA ALA A 842 2.28 -19.82 -23.00
C ALA A 842 3.03 -20.96 -23.69
N ALA A 843 2.54 -21.44 -24.84
CA ALA A 843 3.21 -22.49 -25.62
C ALA A 843 4.62 -22.10 -26.10
N LYS A 844 4.84 -20.84 -26.48
CA LYS A 844 6.18 -20.31 -26.81
C LYS A 844 7.11 -20.33 -25.59
N LYS A 845 6.66 -19.80 -24.45
CA LYS A 845 7.45 -19.82 -23.20
C LYS A 845 7.71 -21.25 -22.73
N ASP A 846 6.78 -22.17 -22.97
CA ASP A 846 6.94 -23.61 -22.69
C ASP A 846 7.94 -24.29 -23.65
N ILE A 847 8.24 -23.69 -24.81
CA ILE A 847 9.34 -24.11 -25.71
C ILE A 847 10.65 -23.45 -25.27
N GLU A 848 10.66 -22.12 -25.05
CA GLU A 848 11.83 -21.36 -24.55
C GLU A 848 12.38 -21.97 -23.25
N VAL A 849 11.51 -22.38 -22.31
CA VAL A 849 11.90 -23.07 -21.07
C VAL A 849 12.50 -24.45 -21.35
N LYS A 850 12.02 -25.19 -22.37
CA LYS A 850 12.61 -26.49 -22.75
C LYS A 850 13.95 -26.32 -23.46
N GLU A 851 14.08 -25.31 -24.31
CA GLU A 851 15.36 -24.96 -24.96
C GLU A 851 16.39 -24.50 -23.92
N ALA A 852 16.02 -23.61 -23.00
CA ALA A 852 16.87 -23.19 -21.89
C ALA A 852 17.22 -24.34 -20.92
N GLN A 853 16.31 -25.31 -20.70
CA GLN A 853 16.61 -26.52 -19.95
C GLN A 853 17.64 -27.40 -20.68
N VAL A 854 17.50 -27.57 -22.01
CA VAL A 854 18.48 -28.30 -22.85
C VAL A 854 19.84 -27.59 -22.89
N GLU A 855 19.87 -26.26 -23.00
CA GLU A 855 21.12 -25.49 -22.90
C GLU A 855 21.76 -25.64 -21.53
N ARG A 856 20.99 -25.50 -20.43
CA ARG A 856 21.50 -25.71 -19.07
C ARG A 856 22.05 -27.12 -18.89
N ASP A 857 21.36 -28.14 -19.39
CA ASP A 857 21.78 -29.53 -19.22
C ASP A 857 22.96 -29.88 -20.15
N THR A 858 23.11 -29.18 -21.29
CA THR A 858 24.31 -29.22 -22.14
C THR A 858 25.50 -28.52 -21.48
N MET A 859 25.30 -27.34 -20.87
CA MET A 859 26.32 -26.66 -20.07
C MET A 859 26.72 -27.51 -18.85
N LYS A 860 25.75 -28.19 -18.21
CA LYS A 860 26.00 -29.13 -17.11
C LYS A 860 26.84 -30.31 -17.60
N ALA A 861 26.51 -30.94 -18.72
CA ALA A 861 27.33 -32.00 -19.30
C ALA A 861 28.74 -31.52 -19.70
N GLY A 862 28.88 -30.30 -20.23
CA GLY A 862 30.16 -29.66 -20.52
C GLY A 862 31.00 -29.35 -19.27
N LEU A 863 30.35 -28.94 -18.18
CA LEU A 863 30.97 -28.75 -16.86
C LEU A 863 31.35 -30.10 -16.23
N GLU A 864 30.51 -31.14 -16.33
CA GLU A 864 30.81 -32.49 -15.86
C GLU A 864 31.98 -33.10 -16.63
N ALA A 865 32.04 -32.93 -17.96
CA ALA A 865 33.20 -33.32 -18.76
C ALA A 865 34.47 -32.50 -18.43
N SER A 866 34.32 -31.21 -18.10
CA SER A 866 35.43 -30.36 -17.65
C SER A 866 35.92 -30.75 -16.26
N ILE A 867 35.01 -31.13 -15.36
CA ILE A 867 35.29 -31.66 -14.03
C ILE A 867 36.02 -32.99 -14.19
N SER A 868 35.52 -33.95 -14.95
CA SER A 868 36.23 -35.23 -15.13
C SER A 868 37.55 -35.08 -15.90
N SER A 869 37.72 -34.08 -16.76
CA SER A 869 39.04 -33.74 -17.31
C SER A 869 39.98 -33.13 -16.26
N LEU A 870 39.46 -32.32 -15.33
CA LEU A 870 40.22 -31.81 -14.19
C LEU A 870 40.52 -32.90 -13.15
N GLU A 871 39.61 -33.86 -12.93
CA GLU A 871 39.79 -35.03 -12.08
C GLU A 871 40.80 -36.00 -12.70
N GLU A 872 40.81 -36.19 -14.02
CA GLU A 872 41.83 -37.00 -14.69
C GLU A 872 43.21 -36.31 -14.63
N ARG A 873 43.25 -34.97 -14.79
CA ARG A 873 44.48 -34.19 -14.62
C ARG A 873 44.93 -34.14 -13.16
N LEU A 874 44.00 -34.13 -12.21
CA LEU A 874 44.28 -34.22 -10.78
C LEU A 874 44.80 -35.62 -10.46
N ALA A 875 44.17 -36.69 -10.94
CA ALA A 875 44.62 -38.06 -10.77
C ALA A 875 45.98 -38.33 -11.41
N ARG A 876 46.30 -37.69 -12.56
CA ARG A 876 47.64 -37.70 -13.14
C ARG A 876 48.64 -36.91 -12.28
N ALA A 877 48.27 -35.72 -11.79
CA ALA A 877 49.13 -34.94 -10.89
C ALA A 877 49.31 -35.61 -9.51
N GLU A 878 48.30 -36.32 -9.01
CA GLU A 878 48.34 -37.15 -7.80
C GLU A 878 49.10 -38.46 -8.05
N PHE A 879 49.12 -38.99 -9.27
CA PHE A 879 49.97 -40.12 -9.65
C PHE A 879 51.43 -39.70 -9.80
N GLU A 880 51.71 -38.56 -10.44
CA GLU A 880 53.05 -37.94 -10.49
C GLU A 880 53.52 -37.56 -9.08
N TYR A 881 52.65 -36.96 -8.25
CA TYR A 881 52.94 -36.67 -6.85
C TYR A 881 53.10 -37.93 -6.01
N ARG A 882 52.30 -39.00 -6.22
CA ARG A 882 52.54 -40.32 -5.60
C ARG A 882 53.83 -40.95 -6.09
N THR A 883 54.22 -40.80 -7.34
CA THR A 883 55.50 -41.32 -7.85
C THR A 883 56.66 -40.58 -7.21
N LEU A 884 56.58 -39.25 -7.10
CA LEU A 884 57.55 -38.43 -6.36
C LEU A 884 57.52 -38.71 -4.85
N VAL A 885 56.36 -39.04 -4.28
CA VAL A 885 56.20 -39.45 -2.87
C VAL A 885 56.61 -40.92 -2.65
N GLU A 886 56.63 -41.77 -3.67
CA GLU A 886 57.16 -43.15 -3.61
C GLU A 886 58.67 -43.18 -3.86
N GLU A 887 59.22 -42.26 -4.67
CA GLU A 887 60.65 -41.97 -4.71
C GLU A 887 61.12 -41.31 -3.41
N ALA A 888 60.34 -40.35 -2.88
CA ALA A 888 60.61 -39.77 -1.58
C ALA A 888 60.38 -40.77 -0.44
N ALA A 889 59.46 -41.74 -0.54
CA ALA A 889 59.26 -42.81 0.45
C ALA A 889 60.22 -43.98 0.28
N LYS A 890 60.88 -44.12 -0.88
CA LYS A 890 62.10 -44.92 -1.01
C LYS A 890 63.27 -44.25 -0.33
N LYS A 891 63.42 -42.93 -0.46
CA LYS A 891 64.46 -42.16 0.26
C LYS A 891 64.17 -42.03 1.75
N ASP A 892 62.92 -41.82 2.15
CA ASP A 892 62.46 -41.94 3.53
C ASP A 892 62.47 -43.39 4.00
N GLY A 893 62.48 -44.37 3.09
CA GLY A 893 62.70 -45.79 3.37
C GLY A 893 64.17 -46.09 3.66
N GLU A 894 65.10 -45.58 2.84
CA GLU A 894 66.55 -45.60 3.09
C GLU A 894 66.90 -44.79 4.35
N ILE A 895 66.25 -43.64 4.58
CA ILE A 895 66.37 -42.84 5.80
C ILE A 895 65.67 -43.53 6.98
N GLN A 896 64.60 -44.30 6.82
CA GLN A 896 63.99 -45.11 7.89
C GLN A 896 64.77 -46.40 8.17
N GLU A 897 65.48 -46.98 7.20
CA GLU A 897 66.47 -48.03 7.44
C GLU A 897 67.69 -47.45 8.14
N LEU A 898 68.17 -46.27 7.75
CA LEU A 898 69.22 -45.55 8.47
C LEU A 898 68.75 -45.04 9.85
N THR A 899 67.47 -44.70 10.03
CA THR A 899 66.91 -44.20 11.29
C THR A 899 66.50 -45.34 12.20
N THR A 900 66.07 -46.50 11.69
CA THR A 900 65.93 -47.72 12.50
C THR A 900 67.29 -48.40 12.73
N LEU A 901 68.29 -48.23 11.87
CA LEU A 901 69.67 -48.60 12.17
C LEU A 901 70.23 -47.68 13.26
N ASN A 902 70.05 -46.36 13.12
CA ASN A 902 70.44 -45.37 14.12
C ASN A 902 69.68 -45.60 15.42
N ASP A 903 68.36 -45.82 15.41
CA ASP A 903 67.58 -46.12 16.62
C ASP A 903 67.79 -47.54 17.14
N ASN A 904 68.25 -48.52 16.35
CA ASN A 904 68.77 -49.79 16.87
C ASN A 904 70.18 -49.61 17.47
N ILE A 905 71.00 -48.69 16.95
CA ILE A 905 72.27 -48.27 17.56
C ILE A 905 72.02 -47.44 18.82
N LYS A 906 70.99 -46.59 18.85
CA LYS A 906 70.56 -45.74 19.96
C LYS A 906 69.81 -46.54 21.01
N THR A 907 69.11 -47.60 20.61
CA THR A 907 68.49 -48.59 21.51
C THR A 907 69.52 -49.60 22.00
N ARG A 908 70.55 -49.96 21.22
CA ARG A 908 71.73 -50.66 21.74
C ARG A 908 72.46 -49.77 22.73
N LEU A 909 72.86 -48.56 22.35
CA LEU A 909 73.51 -47.60 23.23
C LEU A 909 72.63 -47.23 24.44
N THR A 910 71.31 -47.13 24.32
CA THR A 910 70.41 -46.90 25.46
C THR A 910 70.22 -48.15 26.31
N ASN A 911 70.25 -49.36 25.73
CA ASN A 911 70.21 -50.61 26.49
C ASN A 911 71.55 -50.93 27.14
N ASP A 912 72.67 -50.57 26.51
CA ASP A 912 74.03 -50.70 27.03
C ASP A 912 74.36 -49.56 28.01
N PHE A 913 73.80 -48.35 27.83
CA PHE A 913 73.82 -47.29 28.84
C PHE A 913 72.86 -47.63 29.99
N LYS A 914 71.69 -48.25 29.76
CA LYS A 914 70.87 -48.85 30.83
C LYS A 914 71.49 -50.10 31.43
N ARG A 915 72.40 -50.78 30.76
CA ARG A 915 73.16 -51.93 31.28
C ARG A 915 74.35 -51.44 32.10
N LEU A 916 75.01 -50.38 31.67
CA LEU A 916 76.03 -49.64 32.43
C LEU A 916 75.41 -48.83 33.56
N GLU A 917 74.18 -48.35 33.45
CA GLU A 917 73.42 -47.76 34.56
C GLU A 917 72.89 -48.85 35.47
N ALA A 918 72.37 -49.98 34.99
CA ALA A 918 72.02 -51.12 35.85
C ALA A 918 73.26 -51.84 36.41
N GLU A 919 74.45 -51.66 35.85
CA GLU A 919 75.72 -52.19 36.37
C GLU A 919 76.37 -51.21 37.34
N LYS A 920 76.36 -49.90 37.04
CA LYS A 920 76.65 -48.81 37.97
C LYS A 920 75.70 -48.87 39.16
N GLU A 921 74.40 -49.06 38.94
CA GLU A 921 73.37 -49.21 39.98
C GLU A 921 73.47 -50.58 40.65
N ARG A 922 73.89 -51.67 39.98
CA ARG A 922 74.31 -52.89 40.71
C ARG A 922 75.60 -52.71 41.50
N VAL A 923 76.45 -51.75 41.16
CA VAL A 923 77.67 -51.37 41.91
C VAL A 923 77.32 -50.38 43.03
N THR A 924 76.35 -49.49 42.85
CA THR A 924 75.83 -48.55 43.86
C THR A 924 74.82 -49.22 44.79
N VAL A 925 74.14 -50.28 44.36
CA VAL A 925 73.33 -51.19 45.19
C VAL A 925 74.22 -52.30 45.75
N LYS A 926 75.39 -52.64 45.19
CA LYS A 926 76.41 -53.41 45.94
C LYS A 926 77.12 -52.56 46.97
N ALA A 927 77.43 -51.29 46.68
CA ALA A 927 77.96 -50.34 47.65
C ALA A 927 76.90 -50.07 48.73
N GLY A 928 75.68 -49.70 48.35
CA GLY A 928 74.54 -49.50 49.25
C GLY A 928 73.99 -50.76 49.91
N SER A 929 74.28 -51.97 49.41
CA SER A 929 74.04 -53.23 50.13
C SER A 929 75.22 -53.61 51.03
N LEU A 930 76.44 -53.14 50.75
CA LEU A 930 77.56 -53.27 51.67
C LEU A 930 77.46 -52.24 52.80
N GLU A 931 77.24 -50.96 52.51
CA GLU A 931 76.90 -49.89 53.46
C GLU A 931 75.58 -50.17 54.16
N GLY A 932 74.52 -50.58 53.44
CA GLY A 932 73.26 -50.99 54.04
C GLY A 932 73.41 -52.22 54.94
N ARG A 933 74.29 -53.18 54.63
CA ARG A 933 74.65 -54.25 55.58
C ARG A 933 75.63 -53.79 56.65
N LEU A 934 76.37 -52.70 56.49
CA LEU A 934 77.25 -52.12 57.50
C LEU A 934 76.46 -51.28 58.50
N GLU A 935 75.44 -50.56 58.04
CA GLU A 935 74.42 -49.90 58.86
C GLU A 935 73.45 -50.90 59.46
N GLU A 936 73.00 -51.94 58.76
CA GLU A 936 72.19 -52.99 59.36
C GLU A 936 73.01 -53.83 60.36
N THR A 937 74.30 -54.09 60.11
CA THR A 937 75.17 -54.72 61.13
C THR A 937 75.46 -53.75 62.28
N ARG A 938 75.62 -52.44 62.05
CA ARG A 938 75.74 -51.43 63.13
C ARG A 938 74.44 -51.26 63.92
N PHE A 939 73.29 -51.35 63.27
CA PHE A 939 71.97 -51.25 63.87
C PHE A 939 71.62 -52.55 64.60
N GLN A 940 71.94 -53.72 64.06
CA GLN A 940 71.87 -54.99 64.80
C GLN A 940 72.88 -55.01 65.95
N VAL A 941 74.05 -54.39 65.83
CA VAL A 941 74.99 -54.20 66.96
C VAL A 941 74.47 -53.17 67.97
N GLN A 942 73.80 -52.09 67.57
CA GLN A 942 73.18 -51.12 68.49
C GLN A 942 71.89 -51.65 69.13
N VAL A 943 71.11 -52.46 68.42
CA VAL A 943 69.94 -53.17 68.95
C VAL A 943 70.40 -54.29 69.87
N LEU A 944 71.43 -55.06 69.53
CA LEU A 944 72.03 -56.02 70.46
C LEU A 944 72.76 -55.34 71.62
N GLN A 945 73.36 -54.15 71.45
CA GLN A 945 73.95 -53.39 72.54
C GLN A 945 72.87 -52.78 73.45
N SER A 946 71.79 -52.23 72.91
CA SER A 946 70.68 -51.72 73.72
C SER A 946 69.78 -52.83 74.26
N GLU A 947 69.72 -54.02 73.64
CA GLU A 947 69.16 -55.24 74.24
C GLU A 947 70.12 -55.85 75.25
N ILE A 948 71.44 -55.72 75.13
CA ILE A 948 72.40 -56.14 76.17
C ILE A 948 72.40 -55.15 77.34
N GLU A 949 72.30 -53.84 77.11
CA GLU A 949 72.11 -52.83 78.15
C GLU A 949 70.76 -53.02 78.81
N LYS A 950 69.67 -53.14 78.05
CA LYS A 950 68.34 -53.46 78.59
C LYS A 950 68.28 -54.84 79.25
N LYS A 951 69.06 -55.84 78.81
CA LYS A 951 69.17 -57.13 79.52
C LYS A 951 70.06 -57.02 80.75
N ASN A 952 71.07 -56.16 80.77
CA ASN A 952 71.86 -55.87 81.95
C ASN A 952 71.05 -55.06 82.96
N ASP A 953 70.17 -54.16 82.52
CA ASP A 953 69.18 -53.46 83.34
C ASP A 953 68.08 -54.40 83.81
N GLU A 954 67.54 -55.27 82.95
CA GLU A 954 66.60 -56.33 83.35
C GLU A 954 67.26 -57.37 84.26
N ILE A 955 68.58 -57.61 84.16
CA ILE A 955 69.35 -58.48 85.06
C ILE A 955 69.69 -57.75 86.37
N ALA A 956 70.02 -56.46 86.35
CA ALA A 956 70.28 -55.64 87.52
C ALA A 956 69.00 -55.38 88.31
N ASP A 957 67.87 -55.15 87.62
CA ASP A 957 66.55 -55.01 88.21
C ASP A 957 65.96 -56.38 88.59
N ALA A 958 66.28 -57.48 87.88
CA ALA A 958 65.99 -58.84 88.38
C ALA A 958 66.89 -59.24 89.56
N GLN A 959 68.12 -58.75 89.66
CA GLN A 959 69.00 -58.94 90.82
C GLN A 959 68.50 -58.10 92.00
N ALA A 960 68.19 -56.83 91.79
CA ALA A 960 67.55 -55.97 92.80
C ALA A 960 66.20 -56.56 93.25
N ARG A 961 65.35 -57.05 92.34
CA ARG A 961 64.11 -57.75 92.69
C ARG A 961 64.35 -59.11 93.34
N ARG A 962 65.40 -59.86 93.00
CA ARG A 962 65.74 -61.15 93.62
C ARG A 962 66.29 -60.96 95.02
N ASP A 963 67.10 -59.94 95.22
CA ASP A 963 67.76 -59.66 96.49
C ASP A 963 66.78 -58.91 97.43
N ALA A 964 65.90 -58.05 96.90
CA ALA A 964 64.71 -57.57 97.62
C ALA A 964 63.68 -58.69 97.89
N LEU A 965 63.53 -59.69 97.01
CA LEU A 965 62.79 -60.92 97.32
C LEU A 965 63.51 -61.80 98.34
N ALA A 966 64.84 -61.71 98.48
CA ALA A 966 65.59 -62.45 99.49
C ALA A 966 65.43 -61.79 100.86
N GLU A 967 65.46 -60.46 100.95
CA GLU A 967 65.08 -59.71 102.15
C GLU A 967 63.60 -59.93 102.50
N ALA A 968 62.68 -59.79 101.53
CA ALA A 968 61.25 -60.03 101.75
C ALA A 968 60.94 -61.50 102.13
N LEU A 969 61.64 -62.49 101.58
CA LEU A 969 61.53 -63.89 102.01
C LEU A 969 62.25 -64.18 103.34
N GLN A 970 63.12 -63.30 103.84
CA GLN A 970 63.58 -63.35 105.23
C GLN A 970 62.54 -62.75 106.19
N GLU A 971 61.89 -61.63 105.84
CA GLU A 971 60.81 -61.05 106.66
C GLU A 971 59.52 -61.88 106.65
N GLU A 972 59.08 -62.39 105.50
CA GLU A 972 57.87 -63.22 105.38
C GLU A 972 58.03 -64.55 106.13
N ARG A 973 59.24 -65.13 106.12
CA ARG A 973 59.58 -66.31 106.95
C ARG A 973 59.65 -66.00 108.44
N ALA A 974 59.82 -64.74 108.84
CA ALA A 974 59.72 -64.32 110.23
C ALA A 974 58.25 -64.10 110.68
N GLN A 975 57.34 -63.77 109.76
CA GLN A 975 55.95 -63.43 110.11
C GLN A 975 54.95 -64.58 109.91
N HIS A 976 55.07 -65.42 108.88
CA HIS A 976 54.11 -66.51 108.61
C HIS A 976 54.34 -67.83 109.37
N ALA A 977 55.12 -67.79 110.45
CA ALA A 977 55.23 -68.87 111.44
C ALA A 977 54.04 -68.95 112.43
N ARG A 978 52.86 -68.40 112.08
CA ARG A 978 51.62 -68.43 112.90
C ARG A 978 50.40 -68.74 112.02
N GLY A 979 49.49 -69.57 112.55
CA GLY A 979 48.41 -70.29 111.84
C GLY A 979 47.57 -69.52 110.80
N GLY A 980 46.99 -70.17 109.79
CA GLY A 980 46.95 -71.60 109.45
C GLY A 980 45.56 -72.27 109.58
N VAL A 981 45.25 -73.12 108.59
CA VAL A 981 44.19 -74.16 108.56
C VAL A 981 42.75 -73.71 108.22
N LEU A 982 42.02 -74.62 107.52
CA LEU A 982 40.57 -74.69 107.17
C LEU A 982 40.13 -74.03 105.84
N LEU A 983 39.31 -74.66 104.97
CA LEU A 983 39.01 -76.08 104.72
C LEU A 983 38.31 -76.31 103.33
N ARG A 984 38.73 -77.35 102.56
CA ARG A 984 38.02 -78.24 101.56
C ARG A 984 36.67 -77.77 100.92
N ARG A 985 36.28 -78.11 99.66
CA ARG A 985 36.21 -79.46 99.01
C ARG A 985 35.62 -79.44 97.56
N ARG A 986 35.68 -80.60 96.86
CA ARG A 986 35.12 -80.99 95.51
C ARG A 986 35.88 -80.42 94.28
N LEU A 987 36.41 -81.19 93.31
CA LEU A 987 35.96 -82.35 92.46
C LEU A 987 35.20 -81.87 91.20
N LYS A 988 35.59 -82.08 89.92
CA LYS A 988 36.60 -82.90 89.15
C LYS A 988 35.97 -84.07 88.33
N GLY A 989 36.33 -84.15 87.05
CA GLY A 989 35.83 -85.08 86.00
C GLY A 989 35.17 -84.28 84.85
N GLU A 990 35.30 -84.57 83.56
CA GLU A 990 36.12 -85.55 82.82
C GLU A 990 36.41 -84.97 81.39
N PHE A 991 36.80 -85.61 80.27
CA PHE A 991 36.89 -87.02 79.78
C PHE A 991 38.08 -87.14 78.77
N LEU A 992 38.28 -88.27 78.05
CA LEU A 992 39.39 -88.48 77.10
C LEU A 992 39.10 -89.40 75.89
N GLY A 993 39.71 -89.11 74.73
CA GLY A 993 39.88 -89.94 73.52
C GLY A 993 40.75 -89.18 72.50
N ARG A 994 41.84 -89.69 71.89
CA ARG A 994 42.04 -90.86 70.99
C ARG A 994 41.25 -90.71 69.66
N SER A 995 41.85 -90.86 68.47
CA SER A 995 43.14 -91.48 68.07
C SER A 995 43.82 -90.87 66.82
N LYS A 996 45.06 -91.33 66.52
CA LYS A 996 45.80 -91.42 65.22
C LYS A 996 45.01 -91.07 63.94
N GLY A 997 45.57 -90.49 62.88
CA GLY A 997 46.94 -90.49 62.30
C GLY A 997 46.78 -90.55 60.77
N ASP A 998 47.79 -90.40 59.91
CA ASP A 998 49.25 -90.26 60.11
C ASP A 998 49.75 -88.80 60.25
#